data_AF-A5V060-F1
#
_entry.id   AF-A5V060-F1
#
_cell.length_a   1.000
_cell.length_b   1.000
_cell.length_c   1.000
_cell.angle_alpha   90.00
_cell.angle_beta   90.00
_cell.angle_gamma   90.00
#
_symmetry.space_group_name_H-M   'P 1'
#
loop_
_entity.id
_entity.type
_entity.pdbx_description
1 polymer ?
#
loop_
_entity_poly.entity_id
_entity_poly.type
_entity_poly.pdbx_seq_one_letter_code
_entity_poly.pdbx_strand_id
1 'polypeptide(L)'
;MSMTDHPPPEPSRDHEVLAFPSFAALRAAHAEMLRRLHEEGLTTALLSRAAEMIARGSATGVILDDEDERTAAQSLLDYWATILIRKGYEPPDATLDEFDPSLAPELDDSQCPYVGLDPFREEDAARFFGRRRLVEFLVARLTEHRMLALVGPSGSGKSSVVRAGLIPALKQNAIPGSSAWRYIPIITPGEQPLFHLAHAWRRLNGQPDDQAQSEELAERFRDPQQVVAAFDGTEAVVLVVDQMEELFTLTDDESERRAFVAAMVALVEHPSPRHTVITTLRSDFESFIALEPALQQWMEQARVQLLPLSAGEMREAIERPAELVGLKFEPGVVEALLHDTLGEPAALPLLQFSLLKLWDARDRNRVTWQAYQQIGGGRQALARSADALYNSLIPEDQVTARRILLRMVRPGEGLEITSNRIRRDQLYRAGEARDRVDRVLERLVAARLVRLTPGDTPGSAQVEIAHEALVRNWPTLVGWLEDERAAIATRRRLEAKAAEWVRLGGGAAGLLDEVQLAEAERWLNSAEAAYLGFDEALLDLVIASRTAIDQARHAQEDQRRRELEQAQALAEARRLQAEQNEKLAIEQGKRAEAEARSARRLRLIVATLTVALIGAIMSGILLLQQQSQIQERTFELATQVSISDQAAATARIAAANAQAAAATSQAAESLALLRGTQAALAAAQESQARQTAEALVPALERQARQARAGQLAALAQAKRDERPILSLLLAIEAVHITLQKGEAPVPVADAALRDSLTRIGGIGLLIGEPVVAAATSDDGRVAVAMTANGTLSIWNLTDPGLPPRVVNTPGSPTLLVLSRDGARLATTGADPTSVRLWDLSGTMPVARELAAPGGINTALAISDNGRQLAIGDDQGVVLVYDLTNPSATPQRLSGLGGRSAVRSLAFSPDGQLLATGNADSQARLYNLASGSGSYTRERTRGALTSITFSNNGRWIVYGSADGQVRLWRLSGAQFDSAYVLLGLTAEVTDVRIAPGDRLIIAGSADGTTCIWDLEARSDNRARVVLRGQTARITGLALNGNASRLATAGADGRIALWNLTAADPGVNPLIMRGHDGPVNDVAIPARTSLMLTVGADGMARVWNLDAPLYALKTLPQESVELLEVACRAAGRTLSESEWSEYVEGLPYNPFCK
;
A
#
# COMPACT_ATOMS: atom_id res chain seq x y z
N MET A 1 10.48 -12.03 91.25
CA MET A 1 10.52 -13.50 91.39
C MET A 1 11.01 -14.05 90.06
N SER A 2 11.90 -15.05 90.06
CA SER A 2 12.56 -15.57 88.85
C SER A 2 11.72 -16.65 88.15
N MET A 3 12.05 -16.92 86.87
CA MET A 3 11.84 -18.12 86.01
C MET A 3 11.02 -19.29 86.61
N THR A 4 10.11 -19.95 85.90
CA THR A 4 10.31 -20.75 84.65
C THR A 4 8.99 -20.95 83.88
N ASP A 5 8.87 -21.50 82.65
CA ASP A 5 9.75 -21.62 81.45
C ASP A 5 8.88 -22.04 80.24
N HIS A 6 9.22 -21.61 79.01
CA HIS A 6 8.77 -22.21 77.74
C HIS A 6 9.94 -22.17 76.73
N PRO A 7 10.28 -23.29 76.06
CA PRO A 7 11.39 -23.32 75.12
C PRO A 7 11.03 -22.58 73.82
N PRO A 8 12.00 -21.98 73.12
CA PRO A 8 11.80 -21.60 71.72
C PRO A 8 11.52 -22.88 70.89
N PRO A 9 10.64 -22.82 69.88
CA PRO A 9 10.51 -23.93 68.95
C PRO A 9 11.83 -24.13 68.22
N GLU A 10 12.42 -25.33 68.31
CA GLU A 10 13.58 -25.67 67.48
C GLU A 10 13.19 -25.59 65.99
N PRO A 11 14.00 -24.93 65.14
CA PRO A 11 13.75 -24.97 63.71
C PRO A 11 14.01 -26.38 63.18
N SER A 12 12.93 -27.08 62.81
CA SER A 12 13.00 -28.36 62.11
C SER A 12 13.79 -28.20 60.81
N ARG A 13 15.00 -28.79 60.75
CA ARG A 13 15.96 -28.59 59.65
C ARG A 13 15.62 -29.31 58.33
N ASP A 14 14.47 -29.97 58.24
CA ASP A 14 14.12 -30.89 57.14
C ASP A 14 12.99 -30.36 56.23
N HIS A 15 12.90 -29.03 56.07
CA HIS A 15 12.19 -28.44 54.94
C HIS A 15 13.17 -27.66 54.07
N GLU A 16 13.44 -28.18 52.86
CA GLU A 16 13.83 -27.33 51.74
C GLU A 16 12.76 -26.23 51.62
N VAL A 17 13.15 -24.99 51.89
CA VAL A 17 12.23 -23.86 51.90
C VAL A 17 11.91 -23.52 50.44
N LEU A 18 10.86 -24.15 49.91
CA LEU A 18 10.40 -23.96 48.54
C LEU A 18 10.08 -22.48 48.27
N ALA A 19 10.97 -21.82 47.54
CA ALA A 19 10.80 -20.47 47.04
C ALA A 19 9.45 -20.31 46.31
N PHE A 20 8.93 -19.10 46.22
CA PHE A 20 7.81 -18.83 45.33
C PHE A 20 8.30 -18.93 43.87
N PRO A 21 7.52 -19.53 42.95
CA PRO A 21 7.96 -19.71 41.57
C PRO A 21 8.05 -18.41 40.76
N SER A 22 7.50 -17.30 41.29
CA SER A 22 7.60 -15.97 40.69
C SER A 22 7.27 -14.87 41.71
N PHE A 23 7.62 -13.62 41.40
CA PHE A 23 7.17 -12.45 42.15
C PHE A 23 5.62 -12.32 42.17
N ALA A 24 4.93 -12.75 41.10
CA ALA A 24 3.47 -12.80 41.08
C ALA A 24 2.90 -13.77 42.13
N ALA A 25 3.53 -14.93 42.35
CA ALA A 25 3.14 -15.86 43.39
C ALA A 25 3.39 -15.30 44.81
N LEU A 26 4.51 -14.60 45.04
CA LEU A 26 4.77 -13.88 46.29
C LEU A 26 3.72 -12.77 46.56
N ARG A 27 3.35 -11.99 45.54
CA ARG A 27 2.28 -10.98 45.62
C ARG A 27 0.91 -11.62 45.91
N ALA A 28 0.60 -12.77 45.31
CA ALA A 28 -0.65 -13.49 45.57
C ALA A 28 -0.72 -14.00 47.02
N ALA A 29 0.38 -14.55 47.55
CA ALA A 29 0.49 -14.94 48.95
C ALA A 29 0.32 -13.73 49.90
N HIS A 30 0.95 -12.59 49.58
CA HIS A 30 0.77 -11.35 50.32
C HIS A 30 -0.70 -10.89 50.34
N ALA A 31 -1.39 -10.90 49.18
CA ALA A 31 -2.78 -10.47 49.07
C ALA A 31 -3.74 -11.38 49.86
N GLU A 32 -3.56 -12.70 49.81
CA GLU A 32 -4.33 -13.66 50.61
C GLU A 32 -4.07 -13.48 52.12
N MET A 33 -2.84 -13.17 52.52
CA MET A 33 -2.54 -12.86 53.92
C MET A 33 -3.17 -11.53 54.39
N LEU A 34 -3.20 -10.49 53.55
CA LEU A 34 -3.92 -9.24 53.85
C LEU A 34 -5.44 -9.48 53.96
N ARG A 35 -6.02 -10.30 53.09
CA ARG A 35 -7.44 -10.68 53.13
C ARG A 35 -7.78 -11.38 54.45
N ARG A 36 -6.97 -12.36 54.86
CA ARG A 36 -7.13 -13.03 56.17
C ARG A 36 -6.90 -12.11 57.36
N LEU A 37 -5.92 -11.20 57.30
CA LEU A 37 -5.72 -10.19 58.33
C LEU A 37 -6.95 -9.29 58.52
N HIS A 38 -7.71 -9.04 57.44
CA HIS A 38 -8.95 -8.28 57.47
C HIS A 38 -10.15 -9.09 57.99
N GLU A 39 -10.27 -10.36 57.60
CA GLU A 39 -11.39 -11.24 57.97
C GLU A 39 -11.26 -11.89 59.35
N GLU A 40 -10.09 -12.44 59.67
CA GLU A 40 -9.80 -13.25 60.86
C GLU A 40 -9.09 -12.44 61.96
N GLY A 41 -8.54 -11.28 61.62
CA GLY A 41 -7.68 -10.49 62.51
C GLY A 41 -6.29 -11.11 62.70
N LEU A 42 -5.57 -10.64 63.72
CA LEU A 42 -4.15 -10.93 63.92
C LEU A 42 -3.95 -12.12 64.87
N THR A 43 -4.01 -13.34 64.32
CA THR A 43 -3.93 -14.62 65.06
C THR A 43 -2.52 -15.23 65.09
N THR A 44 -2.27 -16.16 66.01
CA THR A 44 -1.01 -16.95 66.06
C THR A 44 -0.79 -17.80 64.81
N ALA A 45 -1.86 -18.34 64.20
CA ALA A 45 -1.76 -19.07 62.94
C ALA A 45 -1.35 -18.15 61.77
N LEU A 46 -1.85 -16.92 61.73
CA LEU A 46 -1.45 -15.93 60.73
C LEU A 46 0.00 -15.47 60.92
N LEU A 47 0.44 -15.29 62.17
CA LEU A 47 1.84 -14.98 62.51
C LEU A 47 2.81 -16.10 62.07
N SER A 48 2.44 -17.37 62.29
CA SER A 48 3.24 -18.51 61.81
C SER A 48 3.36 -18.54 60.29
N ARG A 49 2.28 -18.25 59.56
CA ARG A 49 2.29 -18.17 58.09
C ARG A 49 3.02 -16.94 57.56
N ALA A 50 3.11 -15.86 58.34
CA ALA A 50 3.95 -14.72 58.02
C ALA A 50 5.44 -15.05 58.10
N ALA A 51 5.87 -15.80 59.11
CA ALA A 51 7.25 -16.31 59.16
C ALA A 51 7.54 -17.25 57.97
N GLU A 52 6.64 -18.19 57.65
CA GLU A 52 6.79 -19.07 56.48
C GLU A 52 6.88 -18.29 55.16
N MET A 53 6.02 -17.27 54.98
CA MET A 53 6.04 -16.40 53.80
C MET A 53 7.35 -15.60 53.70
N ILE A 54 7.91 -15.13 54.83
CA ILE A 54 9.19 -14.41 54.83
C ILE A 54 10.32 -15.34 54.39
N ALA A 55 10.43 -16.53 54.99
CA ALA A 55 11.47 -17.49 54.63
C ALA A 55 11.41 -17.92 53.16
N ARG A 56 10.21 -18.20 52.64
CA ARG A 56 10.00 -18.55 51.22
C ARG A 56 10.20 -17.37 50.28
N GLY A 57 9.88 -16.16 50.73
CA GLY A 57 10.07 -14.92 49.98
C GLY A 57 11.55 -14.53 49.87
N SER A 58 12.33 -14.66 50.95
CA SER A 58 13.79 -14.48 50.96
C SER A 58 14.46 -15.38 49.92
N ALA A 59 14.15 -16.69 49.95
CA ALA A 59 14.60 -17.69 48.97
C ALA A 59 14.13 -17.42 47.53
N THR A 60 13.09 -16.61 47.33
CA THR A 60 12.66 -16.19 45.98
C THR A 60 13.67 -15.20 45.36
N GLY A 61 14.50 -14.54 46.16
CA GLY A 61 15.55 -13.63 45.69
C GLY A 61 16.49 -14.24 44.65
N VAL A 62 16.78 -15.55 44.76
CA VAL A 62 17.63 -16.28 43.81
C VAL A 62 17.14 -16.19 42.36
N ILE A 63 15.83 -16.08 42.13
CA ILE A 63 15.23 -16.09 40.77
C ILE A 63 14.69 -14.72 40.31
N LEU A 64 14.87 -13.66 41.10
CA LEU A 64 14.47 -12.30 40.75
C LEU A 64 15.67 -11.51 40.21
N ASP A 65 15.75 -11.36 38.89
CA ASP A 65 16.76 -10.56 38.19
C ASP A 65 16.44 -9.06 38.12
N ASP A 66 15.14 -8.72 38.10
CA ASP A 66 14.67 -7.36 37.91
C ASP A 66 14.76 -6.54 39.21
N GLU A 67 15.40 -5.37 39.14
CA GLU A 67 15.73 -4.56 40.31
C GLU A 67 14.48 -3.93 40.97
N ASP A 68 13.43 -3.64 40.19
CA ASP A 68 12.14 -3.16 40.69
C ASP A 68 11.34 -4.30 41.34
N GLU A 69 11.31 -5.51 40.76
CA GLU A 69 10.74 -6.71 41.37
C GLU A 69 11.44 -7.07 42.69
N ARG A 70 12.78 -7.03 42.73
CA ARG A 70 13.56 -7.24 43.97
C ARG A 70 13.21 -6.20 45.02
N THR A 71 13.18 -4.92 44.66
CA THR A 71 12.83 -3.82 45.59
C THR A 71 11.40 -3.95 46.12
N ALA A 72 10.46 -4.33 45.26
CA ALA A 72 9.07 -4.56 45.64
C ALA A 72 8.92 -5.81 46.52
N ALA A 73 9.58 -6.92 46.18
CA ALA A 73 9.60 -8.14 46.99
C ALA A 73 10.18 -7.88 48.38
N GLN A 74 11.33 -7.19 48.49
CA GLN A 74 11.93 -6.78 49.76
C GLN A 74 10.93 -5.97 50.60
N SER A 75 10.24 -5.00 49.99
CA SER A 75 9.20 -4.20 50.65
C SER A 75 8.03 -5.02 51.21
N LEU A 76 7.66 -6.13 50.56
CA LEU A 76 6.62 -7.05 51.06
C LEU A 76 7.12 -7.89 52.25
N LEU A 77 8.40 -8.27 52.28
CA LEU A 77 9.02 -9.01 53.38
C LEU A 77 9.20 -8.11 54.60
N ASP A 78 9.73 -6.91 54.41
CA ASP A 78 9.92 -5.88 55.44
C ASP A 78 8.60 -5.53 56.15
N TYR A 79 7.50 -5.47 55.40
CA TYR A 79 6.16 -5.24 55.94
C TYR A 79 5.76 -6.34 56.95
N TRP A 80 5.92 -7.61 56.59
CA TRP A 80 5.56 -8.73 57.47
C TRP A 80 6.55 -8.92 58.62
N ALA A 81 7.85 -8.70 58.39
CA ALA A 81 8.86 -8.69 59.45
C ALA A 81 8.55 -7.60 60.50
N THR A 82 8.15 -6.40 60.05
CA THR A 82 7.71 -5.31 60.94
C THR A 82 6.49 -5.69 61.78
N ILE A 83 5.55 -6.47 61.23
CA ILE A 83 4.37 -6.96 61.97
C ILE A 83 4.77 -7.98 63.04
N LEU A 84 5.67 -8.91 62.73
CA LEU A 84 6.19 -9.91 63.70
C LEU A 84 6.93 -9.22 64.86
N ILE A 85 7.85 -8.30 64.57
CA ILE A 85 8.62 -7.53 65.57
C ILE A 85 7.68 -6.77 66.51
N ARG A 86 6.65 -6.08 65.96
CA ARG A 86 5.65 -5.34 66.75
C ARG A 86 4.79 -6.24 67.67
N LYS A 87 4.83 -7.56 67.49
CA LYS A 87 4.12 -8.54 68.31
C LYS A 87 5.05 -9.36 69.23
N GLY A 88 6.34 -9.02 69.27
CA GLY A 88 7.32 -9.70 70.12
C GLY A 88 7.80 -11.05 69.57
N TYR A 89 7.63 -11.28 68.27
CA TYR A 89 8.20 -12.44 67.58
C TYR A 89 9.48 -12.03 66.85
N GLU A 90 10.48 -12.91 66.89
CA GLU A 90 11.70 -12.78 66.10
C GLU A 90 11.41 -13.26 64.67
N PRO A 91 11.48 -12.40 63.65
CA PRO A 91 11.22 -12.81 62.27
C PRO A 91 12.40 -13.62 61.71
N PRO A 92 12.16 -14.49 60.71
CA PRO A 92 13.23 -15.02 59.87
C PRO A 92 13.97 -13.88 59.16
N ASP A 93 15.15 -14.18 58.59
CA ASP A 93 15.83 -13.22 57.73
C ASP A 93 14.91 -12.82 56.56
N ALA A 94 14.66 -11.52 56.46
CA ALA A 94 13.80 -10.92 55.44
C ALA A 94 14.60 -10.43 54.23
N THR A 95 15.93 -10.53 54.27
CA THR A 95 16.81 -10.19 53.15
C THR A 95 16.58 -11.13 51.98
N LEU A 96 16.39 -10.60 50.76
CA LEU A 96 16.39 -11.42 49.55
C LEU A 96 17.77 -12.00 49.25
N ASP A 97 17.81 -13.30 48.94
CA ASP A 97 19.03 -13.96 48.43
C ASP A 97 19.54 -13.32 47.12
N GLU A 98 20.85 -13.40 46.87
CA GLU A 98 21.45 -12.89 45.63
C GLU A 98 20.91 -13.65 44.39
N PHE A 99 20.70 -12.93 43.30
CA PHE A 99 20.21 -13.51 42.04
C PHE A 99 21.25 -14.46 41.42
N ASP A 100 20.84 -15.70 41.11
CA ASP A 100 21.65 -16.67 40.38
C ASP A 100 20.96 -17.05 39.05
N PRO A 101 21.49 -16.62 37.88
CA PRO A 101 20.90 -16.96 36.59
C PRO A 101 20.96 -18.47 36.28
N SER A 102 21.85 -19.24 36.91
CA SER A 102 21.95 -20.69 36.73
C SER A 102 20.85 -21.47 37.46
N LEU A 103 20.11 -20.80 38.35
CA LEU A 103 18.97 -21.34 39.12
C LEU A 103 17.61 -20.79 38.63
N ALA A 104 17.58 -20.06 37.51
CA ALA A 104 16.33 -19.65 36.86
C ALA A 104 15.41 -20.87 36.59
N PRO A 105 14.10 -20.81 36.91
CA PRO A 105 13.22 -21.97 36.87
C PRO A 105 12.93 -22.42 35.43
N GLU A 106 12.90 -23.73 35.20
CA GLU A 106 12.33 -24.28 33.97
C GLU A 106 10.79 -24.22 34.04
N LEU A 107 10.16 -23.68 33.00
CA LEU A 107 8.71 -23.68 32.86
C LEU A 107 8.27 -24.95 32.13
N ASP A 108 7.23 -25.62 32.63
CA ASP A 108 6.61 -26.76 31.96
C ASP A 108 5.85 -26.30 30.70
N ASP A 109 6.04 -26.95 29.55
CA ASP A 109 5.37 -26.59 28.29
C ASP A 109 3.84 -26.63 28.37
N SER A 110 3.27 -27.41 29.29
CA SER A 110 1.83 -27.42 29.58
C SER A 110 1.31 -26.07 30.10
N GLN A 111 2.18 -25.23 30.65
CA GLN A 111 1.86 -23.89 31.17
C GLN A 111 1.92 -22.79 30.10
N CYS A 112 2.19 -23.11 28.83
CA CYS A 112 2.29 -22.10 27.77
C CYS A 112 1.06 -21.16 27.74
N PRO A 113 1.24 -19.84 27.97
CA PRO A 113 0.13 -18.92 28.13
C PRO A 113 -0.41 -18.41 26.78
N TYR A 114 0.23 -18.79 25.66
CA TYR A 114 -0.12 -18.36 24.31
C TYR A 114 -0.76 -19.49 23.50
N VAL A 115 -1.87 -19.19 22.83
CA VAL A 115 -2.68 -20.18 22.11
C VAL A 115 -2.20 -20.47 20.68
N GLY A 116 -1.41 -19.55 20.09
CA GLY A 116 -0.97 -19.65 18.70
C GLY A 116 -2.03 -19.14 17.73
N LEU A 117 -2.31 -19.92 16.67
CA LEU A 117 -3.35 -19.57 15.69
C LEU A 117 -4.77 -19.89 16.15
N ASP A 118 -4.94 -20.72 17.18
CA ASP A 118 -6.25 -21.07 17.73
C ASP A 118 -6.94 -19.85 18.39
N PRO A 119 -8.27 -19.68 18.24
CA PRO A 119 -9.01 -18.65 18.96
C PRO A 119 -9.13 -19.00 20.44
N PHE A 120 -8.92 -18.02 21.32
CA PHE A 120 -9.13 -18.17 22.76
C PHE A 120 -10.57 -18.65 23.04
N ARG A 121 -10.69 -19.61 23.94
CA ARG A 121 -11.92 -20.28 24.38
C ARG A 121 -12.35 -19.81 25.76
N GLU A 122 -13.49 -20.29 26.24
CA GLU A 122 -13.99 -19.96 27.60
C GLU A 122 -13.01 -20.40 28.70
N GLU A 123 -12.37 -21.56 28.52
CA GLU A 123 -11.30 -22.09 29.39
C GLU A 123 -10.05 -21.17 29.45
N ASP A 124 -9.86 -20.31 28.44
CA ASP A 124 -8.71 -19.41 28.33
C ASP A 124 -8.95 -18.03 28.97
N ALA A 125 -10.12 -17.80 29.58
CA ALA A 125 -10.49 -16.48 30.12
C ALA A 125 -9.44 -15.90 31.10
N ALA A 126 -8.77 -16.74 31.88
CA ALA A 126 -7.72 -16.32 32.82
C ALA A 126 -6.44 -15.82 32.12
N ARG A 127 -6.19 -16.23 30.87
CA ARG A 127 -5.03 -15.81 30.05
C ARG A 127 -5.38 -14.79 28.95
N PHE A 128 -6.62 -14.32 28.90
CA PHE A 128 -7.10 -13.38 27.88
C PHE A 128 -6.98 -11.91 28.32
N PHE A 129 -5.97 -11.19 27.80
CA PHE A 129 -5.66 -9.79 28.15
C PHE A 129 -5.77 -8.83 26.95
N GLY A 130 -5.59 -7.53 27.21
CA GLY A 130 -5.66 -6.47 26.18
C GLY A 130 -7.07 -6.07 25.72
N ARG A 131 -8.13 -6.82 26.08
CA ARG A 131 -9.52 -6.52 25.64
C ARG A 131 -10.51 -6.20 26.75
N ARG A 132 -10.06 -5.99 28.00
CA ARG A 132 -10.95 -5.78 29.17
C ARG A 132 -11.98 -4.65 28.96
N ARG A 133 -11.51 -3.46 28.54
CA ARG A 133 -12.38 -2.28 28.29
C ARG A 133 -13.42 -2.52 27.19
N LEU A 134 -13.07 -3.33 26.19
CA LEU A 134 -14.01 -3.73 25.15
C LEU A 134 -15.08 -4.66 25.73
N VAL A 135 -14.70 -5.68 26.52
CA VAL A 135 -15.65 -6.59 27.17
C VAL A 135 -16.63 -5.82 28.07
N GLU A 136 -16.13 -4.87 28.88
CA GLU A 136 -16.95 -3.96 29.70
C GLU A 136 -17.96 -3.17 28.83
N PHE A 137 -17.53 -2.67 27.67
CA PHE A 137 -18.40 -1.96 26.73
C PHE A 137 -19.45 -2.88 26.07
N LEU A 138 -19.10 -4.12 25.72
CA LEU A 138 -20.05 -5.10 25.16
C LEU A 138 -21.10 -5.51 26.20
N VAL A 139 -20.71 -5.68 27.47
CA VAL A 139 -21.64 -5.93 28.60
C VAL A 139 -22.62 -4.77 28.78
N ALA A 140 -22.13 -3.52 28.72
CA ALA A 140 -23.00 -2.35 28.78
C ALA A 140 -24.03 -2.34 27.63
N ARG A 141 -23.60 -2.63 26.40
CA ARG A 141 -24.51 -2.73 25.24
C ARG A 141 -25.57 -3.82 25.37
N LEU A 142 -25.22 -4.98 25.94
CA LEU A 142 -26.17 -6.07 26.23
C LEU A 142 -27.17 -5.75 27.36
N THR A 143 -26.97 -4.65 28.11
CA THR A 143 -27.96 -4.17 29.09
C THR A 143 -29.07 -3.37 28.39
N GLU A 144 -28.76 -2.73 27.27
CA GLU A 144 -29.68 -1.88 26.48
C GLU A 144 -30.31 -2.66 25.31
N HIS A 145 -29.58 -3.59 24.69
CA HIS A 145 -29.98 -4.30 23.48
C HIS A 145 -29.99 -5.82 23.66
N ARG A 146 -30.96 -6.49 23.03
CA ARG A 146 -31.12 -7.95 23.01
C ARG A 146 -30.37 -8.65 21.87
N MET A 147 -29.85 -7.88 20.91
CA MET A 147 -28.93 -8.37 19.89
C MET A 147 -27.62 -7.61 20.02
N LEU A 148 -26.50 -8.23 19.69
CA LEU A 148 -25.18 -7.59 19.62
C LEU A 148 -24.42 -8.13 18.41
N ALA A 149 -24.05 -7.24 17.48
CA ALA A 149 -23.30 -7.61 16.28
C ALA A 149 -21.86 -7.09 16.36
N LEU A 150 -20.90 -8.00 16.60
CA LEU A 150 -19.47 -7.67 16.64
C LEU A 150 -18.85 -7.80 15.25
N VAL A 151 -18.62 -6.67 14.59
CA VAL A 151 -18.20 -6.60 13.18
C VAL A 151 -16.74 -6.15 13.08
N GLY A 152 -15.93 -6.80 12.23
CA GLY A 152 -14.54 -6.38 12.05
C GLY A 152 -13.72 -7.31 11.15
N PRO A 153 -12.50 -6.90 10.75
CA PRO A 153 -11.70 -7.63 9.77
C PRO A 153 -11.29 -9.02 10.28
N SER A 154 -10.86 -9.89 9.36
CA SER A 154 -10.32 -11.21 9.71
C SER A 154 -9.10 -11.08 10.64
N GLY A 155 -8.98 -11.98 11.62
CA GLY A 155 -7.91 -11.95 12.63
C GLY A 155 -7.97 -10.82 13.68
N SER A 156 -9.02 -9.99 13.71
CA SER A 156 -9.17 -8.92 14.73
C SER A 156 -9.48 -9.42 16.16
N GLY A 157 -9.73 -10.73 16.32
CA GLY A 157 -10.03 -11.37 17.61
C GLY A 157 -11.51 -11.45 17.98
N LYS A 158 -12.45 -11.28 17.04
CA LYS A 158 -13.91 -11.30 17.28
C LYS A 158 -14.35 -12.50 18.14
N SER A 159 -14.07 -13.70 17.67
CA SER A 159 -14.42 -14.97 18.31
C SER A 159 -13.79 -15.08 19.70
N SER A 160 -12.51 -14.72 19.85
CA SER A 160 -11.80 -14.70 21.13
C SER A 160 -12.42 -13.72 22.15
N VAL A 161 -12.80 -12.51 21.73
CA VAL A 161 -13.47 -11.52 22.59
C VAL A 161 -14.81 -12.06 23.10
N VAL A 162 -15.59 -12.74 22.26
CA VAL A 162 -16.87 -13.32 22.67
C VAL A 162 -16.66 -14.55 23.58
N ARG A 163 -15.79 -15.48 23.17
CA ARG A 163 -15.53 -16.77 23.83
C ARG A 163 -14.81 -16.65 25.17
N ALA A 164 -13.72 -15.87 25.23
CA ALA A 164 -12.84 -15.77 26.39
C ALA A 164 -13.03 -14.48 27.20
N GLY A 165 -13.77 -13.50 26.67
CA GLY A 165 -14.10 -12.25 27.36
C GLY A 165 -15.57 -12.19 27.79
N LEU A 166 -16.47 -12.08 26.81
CA LEU A 166 -17.88 -11.73 27.04
C LEU A 166 -18.68 -12.84 27.72
N ILE A 167 -18.60 -14.09 27.25
CA ILE A 167 -19.30 -15.23 27.86
C ILE A 167 -18.85 -15.45 29.32
N PRO A 168 -17.54 -15.50 29.64
CA PRO A 168 -17.07 -15.54 31.02
C PRO A 168 -17.58 -14.39 31.89
N ALA A 169 -17.59 -13.15 31.40
CA ALA A 169 -18.08 -12.00 32.14
C ALA A 169 -19.59 -12.14 32.49
N LEU A 170 -20.42 -12.55 31.51
CA LEU A 170 -21.84 -12.79 31.73
C LEU A 170 -22.08 -13.95 32.72
N LYS A 171 -21.34 -15.07 32.59
CA LYS A 171 -21.38 -16.17 33.57
C LYS A 171 -20.94 -15.75 34.97
N GLN A 172 -20.03 -14.78 35.07
CA GLN A 172 -19.61 -14.12 36.31
C GLN A 172 -20.57 -13.00 36.77
N ASN A 173 -21.80 -12.97 36.25
CA ASN A 173 -22.86 -12.04 36.65
C ASN A 173 -22.58 -10.56 36.35
N ALA A 174 -21.82 -10.26 35.28
CA ALA A 174 -21.54 -8.87 34.87
C ALA A 174 -22.81 -8.08 34.48
N ILE A 175 -23.88 -8.78 34.06
CA ILE A 175 -25.26 -8.25 34.07
C ILE A 175 -26.00 -8.90 35.24
N PRO A 176 -26.72 -8.17 36.11
CA PRO A 176 -27.44 -8.77 37.23
C PRO A 176 -28.42 -9.87 36.80
N GLY A 177 -28.19 -11.10 37.29
CA GLY A 177 -28.95 -12.31 36.96
C GLY A 177 -28.35 -13.16 35.83
N SER A 178 -27.30 -12.70 35.13
CA SER A 178 -26.73 -13.41 33.97
C SER A 178 -25.97 -14.69 34.29
N SER A 179 -25.58 -14.91 35.55
CA SER A 179 -25.05 -16.20 36.00
C SER A 179 -26.09 -17.34 36.00
N ALA A 180 -27.39 -17.01 35.94
CA ALA A 180 -28.51 -17.97 35.86
C ALA A 180 -29.14 -18.07 34.46
N TRP A 181 -28.49 -17.53 33.42
CA TRP A 181 -28.95 -17.65 32.04
C TRP A 181 -28.53 -18.97 31.40
N ARG A 182 -29.30 -19.45 30.41
CA ARG A 182 -28.98 -20.64 29.64
C ARG A 182 -28.11 -20.27 28.43
N TYR A 183 -26.85 -20.70 28.44
CA TYR A 183 -25.90 -20.45 27.35
C TYR A 183 -25.93 -21.61 26.35
N ILE A 184 -26.43 -21.37 25.13
CA ILE A 184 -26.40 -22.36 24.05
C ILE A 184 -24.93 -22.59 23.65
N PRO A 185 -24.49 -23.84 23.36
CA PRO A 185 -23.23 -24.08 22.69
C PRO A 185 -23.08 -23.20 21.44
N ILE A 186 -21.91 -22.56 21.26
CA ILE A 186 -21.68 -21.61 20.18
C ILE A 186 -21.92 -22.29 18.82
N ILE A 187 -22.75 -21.64 18.01
CA ILE A 187 -23.08 -22.09 16.66
C ILE A 187 -22.13 -21.42 15.68
N THR A 188 -21.76 -22.16 14.64
CA THR A 188 -21.10 -21.64 13.44
C THR A 188 -21.94 -22.11 12.24
N PRO A 189 -22.49 -21.21 11.39
CA PRO A 189 -23.59 -21.56 10.50
C PRO A 189 -23.35 -22.75 9.55
N GLY A 190 -22.23 -22.78 8.82
CA GLY A 190 -21.93 -23.85 7.86
C GLY A 190 -22.95 -24.03 6.73
N GLU A 191 -22.98 -25.24 6.16
CA GLU A 191 -23.88 -25.61 5.06
C GLU A 191 -25.34 -25.81 5.51
N GLN A 192 -25.56 -26.22 6.77
CA GLN A 192 -26.88 -26.55 7.35
C GLN A 192 -27.11 -25.83 8.71
N PRO A 193 -27.37 -24.51 8.70
CA PRO A 193 -27.44 -23.72 9.93
C PRO A 193 -28.59 -24.10 10.87
N LEU A 194 -29.72 -24.62 10.36
CA LEU A 194 -30.81 -25.09 11.22
C LEU A 194 -30.46 -26.41 11.92
N PHE A 195 -29.72 -27.29 11.26
CA PHE A 195 -29.18 -28.51 11.87
C PHE A 195 -28.24 -28.18 13.02
N HIS A 196 -27.33 -27.21 12.85
CA HIS A 196 -26.43 -26.79 13.93
C HIS A 196 -27.19 -26.16 15.12
N LEU A 197 -28.30 -25.45 14.89
CA LEU A 197 -29.18 -24.95 15.97
C LEU A 197 -29.92 -26.06 16.71
N ALA A 198 -30.49 -27.02 15.98
CA ALA A 198 -31.11 -28.21 16.55
C ALA A 198 -30.11 -29.02 17.40
N HIS A 199 -28.92 -29.28 16.86
CA HIS A 199 -27.84 -29.98 17.54
C HIS A 199 -27.38 -29.27 18.83
N ALA A 200 -27.16 -27.95 18.77
CA ALA A 200 -26.75 -27.17 19.93
C ALA A 200 -27.85 -27.14 21.03
N TRP A 201 -29.13 -27.08 20.65
CA TRP A 201 -30.25 -27.20 21.59
C TRP A 201 -30.31 -28.59 22.24
N ARG A 202 -30.16 -29.68 21.47
CA ARG A 202 -30.21 -31.05 22.02
C ARG A 202 -29.09 -31.28 23.04
N ARG A 203 -27.88 -30.83 22.73
CA ARG A 203 -26.72 -30.86 23.65
C ARG A 203 -26.94 -30.01 24.90
N LEU A 204 -27.54 -28.82 24.79
CA LEU A 204 -27.90 -27.98 25.95
C LEU A 204 -28.88 -28.69 26.91
N ASN A 205 -29.72 -29.57 26.40
CA ASN A 205 -30.70 -30.34 27.18
C ASN A 205 -30.20 -31.75 27.56
N GLY A 206 -28.91 -32.05 27.38
CA GLY A 206 -28.30 -33.33 27.76
C GLY A 206 -28.81 -34.55 26.97
N GLN A 207 -29.39 -34.32 25.79
CA GLN A 207 -29.79 -35.41 24.90
C GLN A 207 -28.57 -36.03 24.21
N PRO A 208 -28.57 -37.34 23.89
CA PRO A 208 -27.48 -37.96 23.14
C PRO A 208 -27.44 -37.42 21.71
N ASP A 209 -26.23 -37.18 21.20
CA ASP A 209 -26.01 -36.78 19.81
C ASP A 209 -26.54 -37.90 18.87
N ASP A 210 -27.54 -37.54 18.06
CA ASP A 210 -28.23 -38.42 17.10
C ASP A 210 -28.56 -37.56 15.88
N GLN A 211 -27.93 -37.84 14.74
CA GLN A 211 -28.06 -37.03 13.55
C GLN A 211 -29.51 -36.97 13.03
N ALA A 212 -30.24 -38.09 13.02
CA ALA A 212 -31.59 -38.16 12.46
C ALA A 212 -32.60 -37.36 13.30
N GLN A 213 -32.47 -37.39 14.64
CA GLN A 213 -33.29 -36.56 15.52
C GLN A 213 -32.94 -35.07 15.41
N SER A 214 -31.68 -34.72 15.13
CA SER A 214 -31.26 -33.34 14.88
C SER A 214 -31.77 -32.83 13.53
N GLU A 215 -31.81 -33.68 12.48
CA GLU A 215 -32.43 -33.38 11.18
C GLU A 215 -33.96 -33.19 11.29
N GLU A 216 -34.67 -34.07 12.01
CA GLU A 216 -36.12 -33.91 12.26
C GLU A 216 -36.43 -32.60 13.02
N LEU A 217 -35.60 -32.26 14.02
CA LEU A 217 -35.75 -31.02 14.78
C LEU A 217 -35.39 -29.78 13.95
N ALA A 218 -34.41 -29.87 13.04
CA ALA A 218 -34.04 -28.79 12.12
C ALA A 218 -35.19 -28.44 11.15
N GLU A 219 -35.87 -29.45 10.60
CA GLU A 219 -37.05 -29.24 9.76
C GLU A 219 -38.20 -28.59 10.54
N ARG A 220 -38.38 -28.95 11.82
CA ARG A 220 -39.33 -28.23 12.70
C ARG A 220 -38.90 -26.78 12.96
N PHE A 221 -37.60 -26.52 13.10
CA PHE A 221 -37.04 -25.19 13.31
C PHE A 221 -37.09 -24.29 12.07
N ARG A 222 -37.54 -24.77 10.90
CA ARG A 222 -37.94 -23.90 9.78
C ARG A 222 -39.11 -22.98 10.13
N ASP A 223 -39.95 -23.34 11.11
CA ASP A 223 -40.92 -22.43 11.73
C ASP A 223 -40.28 -21.72 12.93
N PRO A 224 -40.08 -20.39 12.89
CA PRO A 224 -39.51 -19.62 14.00
C PRO A 224 -40.29 -19.76 15.33
N GLN A 225 -41.60 -20.05 15.27
CA GLN A 225 -42.40 -20.26 16.47
C GLN A 225 -42.06 -21.58 17.17
N GLN A 226 -41.62 -22.61 16.43
CA GLN A 226 -41.10 -23.85 17.04
C GLN A 226 -39.76 -23.61 17.74
N VAL A 227 -38.93 -22.70 17.22
CA VAL A 227 -37.68 -22.28 17.88
C VAL A 227 -38.00 -21.57 19.18
N VAL A 228 -38.86 -20.53 19.15
CA VAL A 228 -39.30 -19.83 20.37
C VAL A 228 -39.89 -20.81 21.39
N ALA A 229 -40.78 -21.72 20.98
CA ALA A 229 -41.37 -22.73 21.87
C ALA A 229 -40.35 -23.73 22.45
N ALA A 230 -39.29 -24.08 21.71
CA ALA A 230 -38.21 -24.94 22.20
C ALA A 230 -37.29 -24.23 23.22
N PHE A 231 -37.22 -22.90 23.18
CA PHE A 231 -36.46 -22.06 24.10
C PHE A 231 -37.33 -21.38 25.18
N ASP A 232 -38.63 -21.64 25.21
CA ASP A 232 -39.58 -21.09 26.20
C ASP A 232 -39.29 -21.63 27.63
N GLY A 233 -39.45 -20.77 28.63
CA GLY A 233 -39.07 -21.06 30.01
C GLY A 233 -38.89 -19.82 30.88
N THR A 234 -38.43 -20.02 32.12
CA THR A 234 -38.24 -18.92 33.10
C THR A 234 -36.89 -18.21 33.00
N GLU A 235 -35.94 -18.81 32.30
CA GLU A 235 -34.55 -18.34 32.22
C GLU A 235 -34.27 -17.69 30.85
N ALA A 236 -33.54 -16.57 30.84
CA ALA A 236 -33.08 -15.98 29.59
C ALA A 236 -32.07 -16.90 28.90
N VAL A 237 -32.08 -16.90 27.57
CA VAL A 237 -31.20 -17.72 26.72
C VAL A 237 -30.21 -16.82 26.01
N VAL A 238 -28.93 -17.23 25.98
CA VAL A 238 -27.89 -16.59 25.18
C VAL A 238 -27.55 -17.50 24.00
N LEU A 239 -27.88 -17.03 22.79
CA LEU A 239 -27.46 -17.62 21.52
C LEU A 239 -26.22 -16.89 21.01
N VAL A 240 -25.18 -17.63 20.65
CA VAL A 240 -23.98 -17.06 20.02
C VAL A 240 -23.79 -17.70 18.65
N VAL A 241 -23.80 -16.87 17.61
CA VAL A 241 -23.54 -17.26 16.22
C VAL A 241 -22.24 -16.63 15.76
N ASP A 242 -21.16 -17.42 15.79
CA ASP A 242 -19.83 -17.01 15.39
C ASP A 242 -19.64 -17.24 13.89
N GLN A 243 -18.90 -16.36 13.20
CA GLN A 243 -18.69 -16.40 11.74
C GLN A 243 -20.00 -16.36 10.93
N MET A 244 -20.82 -15.33 11.17
CA MET A 244 -22.08 -15.11 10.46
C MET A 244 -21.92 -15.03 8.93
N GLU A 245 -20.71 -14.67 8.44
CA GLU A 245 -20.35 -14.73 7.01
C GLU A 245 -20.55 -16.13 6.36
N GLU A 246 -20.57 -17.22 7.13
CA GLU A 246 -20.80 -18.57 6.60
C GLU A 246 -22.21 -18.74 6.00
N LEU A 247 -23.22 -18.00 6.50
CA LEU A 247 -24.57 -17.99 5.89
C LEU A 247 -24.59 -17.52 4.44
N PHE A 248 -23.60 -16.73 4.02
CA PHE A 248 -23.53 -16.16 2.67
C PHE A 248 -22.49 -16.85 1.79
N THR A 249 -21.67 -17.74 2.36
CA THR A 249 -20.54 -18.40 1.67
C THR A 249 -20.61 -19.92 1.63
N LEU A 250 -21.37 -20.55 2.54
CA LEU A 250 -21.50 -22.01 2.66
C LEU A 250 -22.95 -22.49 2.62
N THR A 251 -23.94 -21.69 3.01
CA THR A 251 -25.36 -22.07 2.93
C THR A 251 -25.92 -21.84 1.51
N ASP A 252 -25.96 -22.90 0.69
CA ASP A 252 -26.47 -22.84 -0.69
C ASP A 252 -28.01 -22.72 -0.78
N ASP A 253 -28.76 -23.24 0.21
CA ASP A 253 -30.23 -23.14 0.27
C ASP A 253 -30.66 -21.79 0.88
N GLU A 254 -31.11 -20.87 0.02
CA GLU A 254 -31.69 -19.59 0.43
C GLU A 254 -32.90 -19.75 1.38
N SER A 255 -33.68 -20.83 1.26
CA SER A 255 -34.84 -21.07 2.12
C SER A 255 -34.41 -21.45 3.55
N GLU A 256 -33.35 -22.25 3.70
CA GLU A 256 -32.74 -22.57 4.99
C GLU A 256 -32.08 -21.33 5.61
N ARG A 257 -31.33 -20.53 4.82
CA ARG A 257 -30.72 -19.27 5.30
C ARG A 257 -31.78 -18.33 5.88
N ARG A 258 -32.86 -18.06 5.13
CA ARG A 258 -33.93 -17.17 5.59
C ARG A 258 -34.66 -17.71 6.81
N ALA A 259 -34.89 -19.02 6.90
CA ALA A 259 -35.51 -19.64 8.05
C ALA A 259 -34.65 -19.53 9.32
N PHE A 260 -33.33 -19.74 9.21
CA PHE A 260 -32.38 -19.54 10.32
C PHE A 260 -32.32 -18.07 10.78
N VAL A 261 -32.33 -17.12 9.84
CA VAL A 261 -32.42 -15.68 10.16
C VAL A 261 -33.71 -15.36 10.90
N ALA A 262 -34.85 -15.86 10.42
CA ALA A 262 -36.15 -15.65 11.08
C ALA A 262 -36.21 -16.28 12.49
N ALA A 263 -35.59 -17.44 12.69
CA ALA A 263 -35.45 -18.08 14.00
C ALA A 263 -34.68 -17.20 15.01
N MET A 264 -33.56 -16.59 14.61
CA MET A 264 -32.81 -15.66 15.46
C MET A 264 -33.62 -14.42 15.82
N VAL A 265 -34.31 -13.82 14.84
CA VAL A 265 -35.13 -12.61 15.05
C VAL A 265 -36.30 -12.90 16.00
N ALA A 266 -36.98 -14.03 15.83
CA ALA A 266 -38.09 -14.43 16.69
C ALA A 266 -37.67 -14.61 18.17
N LEU A 267 -36.46 -15.12 18.44
CA LEU A 267 -35.91 -15.19 19.80
C LEU A 267 -35.68 -13.81 20.42
N VAL A 268 -35.16 -12.85 19.64
CA VAL A 268 -34.91 -11.46 20.10
C VAL A 268 -36.23 -10.73 20.41
N GLU A 269 -37.24 -10.96 19.56
CA GLU A 269 -38.57 -10.34 19.65
C GLU A 269 -39.46 -10.89 20.77
N HIS A 270 -39.21 -12.12 21.23
CA HIS A 270 -40.05 -12.77 22.25
C HIS A 270 -40.12 -11.94 23.56
N PRO A 271 -41.32 -11.58 24.06
CA PRO A 271 -41.43 -10.52 25.07
C PRO A 271 -40.80 -10.85 26.43
N SER A 272 -40.91 -12.11 26.89
CA SER A 272 -40.33 -12.62 28.14
C SER A 272 -40.18 -14.14 28.08
N PRO A 273 -39.04 -14.73 28.51
CA PRO A 273 -37.86 -14.08 29.07
C PRO A 273 -37.05 -13.31 28.01
N ARG A 274 -36.11 -12.46 28.44
CA ARG A 274 -35.31 -11.64 27.52
C ARG A 274 -34.15 -12.45 26.92
N HIS A 275 -34.40 -13.19 25.85
CA HIS A 275 -33.32 -13.87 25.12
C HIS A 275 -32.35 -12.86 24.49
N THR A 276 -31.11 -13.29 24.28
CA THR A 276 -30.01 -12.48 23.74
C THR A 276 -29.33 -13.22 22.59
N VAL A 277 -29.11 -12.53 21.47
CA VAL A 277 -28.38 -13.06 20.31
C VAL A 277 -27.09 -12.27 20.08
N ILE A 278 -25.95 -12.93 20.17
CA ILE A 278 -24.62 -12.35 19.93
C ILE A 278 -24.09 -12.91 18.60
N THR A 279 -23.71 -12.05 17.68
CA THR A 279 -23.20 -12.44 16.36
C THR A 279 -21.80 -11.89 16.14
N THR A 280 -20.94 -12.63 15.43
CA THR A 280 -19.69 -12.09 14.89
C THR A 280 -19.74 -12.08 13.37
N LEU A 281 -19.24 -11.02 12.74
CA LEU A 281 -19.26 -10.86 11.28
C LEU A 281 -17.94 -10.25 10.78
N ARG A 282 -17.42 -10.74 9.65
CA ARG A 282 -16.37 -10.06 8.89
C ARG A 282 -16.88 -8.76 8.25
N SER A 283 -16.14 -7.66 8.41
CA SER A 283 -16.47 -6.34 7.82
C SER A 283 -16.77 -6.38 6.32
N ASP A 284 -16.07 -7.26 5.61
CA ASP A 284 -16.17 -7.44 4.16
C ASP A 284 -17.57 -7.95 3.74
N PHE A 285 -18.26 -8.64 4.66
CA PHE A 285 -19.59 -9.23 4.45
C PHE A 285 -20.76 -8.34 4.89
N GLU A 286 -20.50 -7.10 5.33
CA GLU A 286 -21.56 -6.17 5.77
C GLU A 286 -22.60 -5.88 4.67
N SER A 287 -22.18 -5.85 3.40
CA SER A 287 -23.07 -5.62 2.25
C SER A 287 -24.10 -6.75 2.05
N PHE A 288 -23.81 -7.97 2.48
CA PHE A 288 -24.73 -9.11 2.37
C PHE A 288 -25.86 -9.04 3.42
N ILE A 289 -25.65 -8.35 4.55
CA ILE A 289 -26.71 -8.13 5.56
C ILE A 289 -27.86 -7.30 4.98
N ALA A 290 -27.60 -6.41 4.02
CA ALA A 290 -28.64 -5.65 3.31
C ALA A 290 -29.58 -6.52 2.46
N LEU A 291 -29.24 -7.80 2.22
CA LEU A 291 -30.11 -8.77 1.55
C LEU A 291 -31.12 -9.43 2.50
N GLU A 292 -30.98 -9.24 3.82
CA GLU A 292 -31.83 -9.84 4.87
C GLU A 292 -32.42 -8.73 5.78
N PRO A 293 -33.46 -7.98 5.34
CA PRO A 293 -33.91 -6.75 6.01
C PRO A 293 -34.34 -6.92 7.47
N ALA A 294 -34.92 -8.08 7.80
CA ALA A 294 -35.32 -8.41 9.17
C ALA A 294 -34.11 -8.50 10.12
N LEU A 295 -32.96 -8.95 9.62
CA LEU A 295 -31.72 -9.01 10.38
C LEU A 295 -31.05 -7.64 10.48
N GLN A 296 -31.05 -6.88 9.37
CA GLN A 296 -30.46 -5.54 9.28
C GLN A 296 -31.02 -4.60 10.36
N GLN A 297 -32.34 -4.56 10.53
CA GLN A 297 -33.01 -3.70 11.53
C GLN A 297 -32.48 -3.91 12.96
N TRP A 298 -32.19 -5.15 13.34
CA TRP A 298 -31.70 -5.49 14.68
C TRP A 298 -30.18 -5.31 14.80
N MET A 299 -29.42 -5.62 13.74
CA MET A 299 -27.96 -5.43 13.72
C MET A 299 -27.56 -3.95 13.76
N GLU A 300 -28.25 -3.06 13.05
CA GLU A 300 -27.92 -1.62 13.04
C GLU A 300 -28.02 -0.96 14.42
N GLN A 301 -28.97 -1.39 15.25
CA GLN A 301 -29.21 -0.82 16.58
C GLN A 301 -28.07 -1.09 17.57
N ALA A 302 -27.38 -2.22 17.41
CA ALA A 302 -26.44 -2.75 18.40
C ALA A 302 -25.13 -3.28 17.77
N ARG A 303 -24.75 -2.74 16.62
CA ARG A 303 -23.46 -2.99 15.98
C ARG A 303 -22.32 -2.42 16.81
N VAL A 304 -21.25 -3.20 16.96
CA VAL A 304 -19.97 -2.76 17.52
C VAL A 304 -18.85 -3.11 16.55
N GLN A 305 -18.11 -2.09 16.09
CA GLN A 305 -16.94 -2.30 15.26
C GLN A 305 -15.74 -2.70 16.13
N LEU A 306 -15.16 -3.88 15.86
CA LEU A 306 -13.93 -4.34 16.48
C LEU A 306 -12.73 -3.72 15.78
N LEU A 307 -12.10 -2.76 16.46
CA LEU A 307 -10.84 -2.15 16.04
C LEU A 307 -9.66 -3.08 16.34
N PRO A 308 -8.51 -2.94 15.63
CA PRO A 308 -7.23 -3.55 16.03
C PRO A 308 -6.87 -3.25 17.49
N LEU A 309 -5.96 -4.03 18.08
CA LEU A 309 -5.38 -3.67 19.38
C LEU A 309 -4.51 -2.42 19.23
N SER A 310 -4.62 -1.49 20.16
CA SER A 310 -3.61 -0.44 20.35
C SER A 310 -2.29 -1.05 20.87
N ALA A 311 -1.18 -0.32 20.72
CA ALA A 311 0.13 -0.78 21.22
C ALA A 311 0.13 -1.13 22.72
N GLY A 312 -0.61 -0.38 23.53
CA GLY A 312 -0.77 -0.66 24.96
C GLY A 312 -1.58 -1.91 25.26
N GLU A 313 -2.70 -2.11 24.56
CA GLU A 313 -3.52 -3.34 24.69
C GLU A 313 -2.79 -4.57 24.15
N MET A 314 -1.99 -4.41 23.09
CA MET A 314 -1.16 -5.47 22.52
C MET A 314 0.00 -5.84 23.47
N ARG A 315 0.61 -4.85 24.12
CA ARG A 315 1.58 -5.08 25.20
C ARG A 315 0.95 -5.83 26.37
N GLU A 316 -0.25 -5.44 26.82
CA GLU A 316 -0.99 -6.21 27.83
C GLU A 316 -1.23 -7.67 27.40
N ALA A 317 -1.52 -7.92 26.11
CA ALA A 317 -1.69 -9.27 25.57
C ALA A 317 -0.39 -10.08 25.40
N ILE A 318 0.78 -9.45 25.54
CA ILE A 318 2.10 -10.10 25.55
C ILE A 318 2.54 -10.36 27.00
N GLU A 319 2.63 -9.29 27.80
CA GLU A 319 3.29 -9.32 29.11
C GLU A 319 2.41 -9.94 30.20
N ARG A 320 1.10 -9.65 30.23
CA ARG A 320 0.21 -10.12 31.30
C ARG A 320 0.03 -11.65 31.33
N PRO A 321 -0.10 -12.36 30.20
CA PRO A 321 -0.08 -13.83 30.20
C PRO A 321 1.28 -14.40 30.67
N ALA A 322 2.40 -13.75 30.31
CA ALA A 322 3.74 -14.16 30.73
C ALA A 322 3.96 -14.00 32.25
N GLU A 323 3.53 -12.89 32.83
CA GLU A 323 3.57 -12.63 34.28
C GLU A 323 2.91 -13.75 35.10
N LEU A 324 1.80 -14.34 34.60
CA LEU A 324 1.07 -15.40 35.31
C LEU A 324 1.90 -16.68 35.49
N VAL A 325 2.81 -16.96 34.55
CA VAL A 325 3.60 -18.20 34.50
C VAL A 325 5.09 -17.95 34.80
N GLY A 326 5.49 -16.71 35.09
CA GLY A 326 6.87 -16.35 35.40
C GLY A 326 7.80 -16.29 34.18
N LEU A 327 7.25 -16.17 32.97
CA LEU A 327 8.01 -15.96 31.74
C LEU A 327 8.48 -14.49 31.67
N LYS A 328 9.74 -14.27 31.32
CA LYS A 328 10.37 -12.96 31.18
C LYS A 328 10.85 -12.73 29.75
N PHE A 329 10.86 -11.47 29.31
CA PHE A 329 11.40 -11.06 28.02
C PHE A 329 12.68 -10.24 28.22
N GLU A 330 13.68 -10.42 27.37
CA GLU A 330 14.81 -9.49 27.32
C GLU A 330 14.38 -8.09 26.85
N PRO A 331 15.01 -7.01 27.35
CA PRO A 331 14.73 -5.65 26.93
C PRO A 331 14.79 -5.47 25.41
N GLY A 332 13.76 -4.85 24.82
CA GLY A 332 13.66 -4.62 23.38
C GLY A 332 12.94 -5.71 22.60
N VAL A 333 12.79 -6.94 23.13
CA VAL A 333 12.10 -8.04 22.41
C VAL A 333 10.60 -7.75 22.28
N VAL A 334 9.96 -7.21 23.31
CA VAL A 334 8.54 -6.80 23.26
C VAL A 334 8.35 -5.62 22.31
N GLU A 335 9.26 -4.64 22.34
CA GLU A 335 9.25 -3.49 21.42
C GLU A 335 9.38 -3.93 19.96
N ALA A 336 10.24 -4.92 19.67
CA ALA A 336 10.39 -5.50 18.35
C ALA A 336 9.16 -6.29 17.89
N LEU A 337 8.57 -7.11 18.78
CA LEU A 337 7.31 -7.81 18.52
C LEU A 337 6.18 -6.84 18.19
N LEU A 338 6.05 -5.75 18.95
CA LEU A 338 5.05 -4.71 18.71
C LEU A 338 5.33 -4.00 17.37
N HIS A 339 6.57 -3.60 17.11
CA HIS A 339 6.96 -2.97 15.84
C HIS A 339 6.65 -3.85 14.62
N ASP A 340 6.89 -5.16 14.72
CA ASP A 340 6.68 -6.09 13.62
C ASP A 340 5.23 -6.57 13.45
N THR A 341 4.35 -6.32 14.42
CA THR A 341 2.94 -6.75 14.33
C THR A 341 1.93 -5.60 14.27
N LEU A 342 2.28 -4.39 14.72
CA LEU A 342 1.41 -3.22 14.61
C LEU A 342 1.21 -2.80 13.14
N GLY A 343 -0.05 -2.69 12.74
CA GLY A 343 -0.45 -2.34 11.36
C GLY A 343 -0.57 -3.51 10.39
N GLU A 344 -0.07 -4.71 10.75
CA GLU A 344 -0.13 -5.87 9.87
C GLU A 344 -1.55 -6.47 9.75
N PRO A 345 -1.99 -6.91 8.55
CA PRO A 345 -3.24 -7.64 8.37
C PRO A 345 -3.25 -8.94 9.19
N ALA A 346 -4.28 -9.14 10.02
CA ALA A 346 -4.34 -10.24 10.99
C ALA A 346 -3.13 -10.29 11.96
N ALA A 347 -2.67 -9.12 12.42
CA ALA A 347 -1.63 -8.96 13.45
C ALA A 347 -1.78 -9.86 14.69
N LEU A 348 -3.00 -10.10 15.16
CA LEU A 348 -3.25 -10.82 16.41
C LEU A 348 -2.89 -12.33 16.34
N PRO A 349 -3.36 -13.10 15.34
CA PRO A 349 -2.88 -14.45 15.07
C PRO A 349 -1.37 -14.53 14.85
N LEU A 350 -0.80 -13.58 14.09
CA LEU A 350 0.65 -13.54 13.82
C LEU A 350 1.46 -13.33 15.11
N LEU A 351 1.01 -12.43 15.98
CA LEU A 351 1.59 -12.18 17.30
C LEU A 351 1.49 -13.42 18.19
N GLN A 352 0.30 -14.03 18.33
CA GLN A 352 0.11 -15.21 19.17
C GLN A 352 0.91 -16.43 18.68
N PHE A 353 1.04 -16.62 17.35
CA PHE A 353 1.93 -17.63 16.79
C PHE A 353 3.41 -17.34 17.07
N SER A 354 3.84 -16.07 16.93
CA SER A 354 5.20 -15.67 17.24
C SER A 354 5.54 -15.88 18.71
N LEU A 355 4.64 -15.51 19.63
CA LEU A 355 4.77 -15.73 21.07
C LEU A 355 4.83 -17.23 21.43
N LEU A 356 4.04 -18.07 20.76
CA LEU A 356 4.13 -19.52 20.89
C LEU A 356 5.49 -20.06 20.41
N LYS A 357 6.05 -19.53 19.32
CA LYS A 357 7.39 -19.96 18.84
C LYS A 357 8.53 -19.39 19.69
N LEU A 358 8.35 -18.24 20.33
CA LEU A 358 9.25 -17.72 21.36
C LEU A 358 9.20 -18.53 22.64
N TRP A 359 8.02 -19.08 22.99
CA TRP A 359 7.89 -20.05 24.06
C TRP A 359 8.69 -21.32 23.73
N ASP A 360 8.48 -21.92 22.55
CA ASP A 360 9.22 -23.12 22.11
C ASP A 360 10.76 -22.91 22.08
N ALA A 361 11.22 -21.68 21.81
CA ALA A 361 12.63 -21.31 21.68
C ALA A 361 13.22 -20.59 22.92
N ARG A 362 12.50 -20.54 24.05
CA ARG A 362 12.94 -19.86 25.28
C ARG A 362 14.15 -20.54 25.92
N ASP A 363 14.95 -19.76 26.65
CA ASP A 363 15.93 -20.31 27.60
C ASP A 363 15.28 -20.35 28.99
N ARG A 364 14.87 -21.55 29.41
CA ARG A 364 14.12 -21.84 30.66
C ARG A 364 12.83 -21.02 30.85
N ASN A 365 12.92 -19.84 31.49
CA ASN A 365 11.82 -18.90 31.66
C ASN A 365 12.06 -17.55 30.95
N ARG A 366 13.09 -17.42 30.11
CA ARG A 366 13.44 -16.18 29.41
C ARG A 366 13.33 -16.31 27.89
N VAL A 367 12.61 -15.38 27.28
CA VAL A 367 12.63 -15.14 25.84
C VAL A 367 13.78 -14.20 25.51
N THR A 368 14.75 -14.68 24.73
CA THR A 368 15.96 -13.93 24.38
C THR A 368 15.89 -13.30 23.00
N TRP A 369 16.74 -12.30 22.76
CA TRP A 369 16.95 -11.74 21.42
C TRP A 369 17.43 -12.77 20.39
N GLN A 370 18.20 -13.78 20.84
CA GLN A 370 18.63 -14.88 20.00
C GLN A 370 17.44 -15.75 19.56
N ALA A 371 16.54 -16.09 20.48
CA ALA A 371 15.29 -16.81 20.16
C ALA A 371 14.43 -16.03 19.15
N TYR A 372 14.30 -14.71 19.34
CA TYR A 372 13.59 -13.82 18.41
C TYR A 372 14.19 -13.83 17.00
N GLN A 373 15.51 -13.75 16.88
CA GLN A 373 16.19 -13.81 15.57
C GLN A 373 16.10 -15.21 14.92
N GLN A 374 16.16 -16.28 15.71
CA GLN A 374 16.03 -17.66 15.22
C GLN A 374 14.67 -17.91 14.56
N ILE A 375 13.57 -17.49 15.19
CA ILE A 375 12.24 -17.59 14.59
C ILE A 375 12.05 -16.64 13.39
N GLY A 376 12.92 -15.64 13.22
CA GLY A 376 12.87 -14.67 12.13
C GLY A 376 12.08 -13.39 12.43
N GLY A 377 11.88 -13.08 13.71
CA GLY A 377 11.05 -11.97 14.16
C GLY A 377 9.55 -12.19 13.92
N GLY A 378 8.74 -11.24 14.41
CA GLY A 378 7.28 -11.37 14.43
C GLY A 378 6.63 -11.56 13.05
N ARG A 379 7.19 -10.95 12.00
CA ARG A 379 6.66 -11.07 10.63
C ARG A 379 6.94 -12.42 9.96
N GLN A 380 8.15 -12.96 10.10
CA GLN A 380 8.55 -14.15 9.34
C GLN A 380 8.37 -15.46 10.11
N ALA A 381 8.06 -15.43 11.40
CA ALA A 381 7.88 -16.62 12.24
C ALA A 381 6.94 -17.67 11.62
N LEU A 382 5.78 -17.23 11.13
CA LEU A 382 4.79 -18.12 10.53
C LEU A 382 5.27 -18.73 9.20
N ALA A 383 5.81 -17.90 8.30
CA ALA A 383 6.38 -18.35 7.03
C ALA A 383 7.51 -19.37 7.24
N ARG A 384 8.51 -19.02 8.05
CA ARG A 384 9.68 -19.88 8.32
C ARG A 384 9.29 -21.20 8.98
N SER A 385 8.32 -21.18 9.91
CA SER A 385 7.84 -22.43 10.54
C SER A 385 7.10 -23.32 9.55
N ALA A 386 6.34 -22.74 8.61
CA ALA A 386 5.62 -23.50 7.58
C ALA A 386 6.57 -24.05 6.51
N ASP A 387 7.53 -23.25 6.03
CA ASP A 387 8.57 -23.69 5.10
C ASP A 387 9.48 -24.75 5.72
N ALA A 388 9.89 -24.60 6.99
CA ALA A 388 10.70 -25.61 7.70
C ALA A 388 9.95 -26.95 7.82
N LEU A 389 8.65 -26.92 8.15
CA LEU A 389 7.82 -28.13 8.16
C LEU A 389 7.75 -28.75 6.77
N TYR A 390 7.38 -27.98 5.74
CA TYR A 390 7.21 -28.47 4.37
C TYR A 390 8.51 -29.06 3.80
N ASN A 391 9.64 -28.41 4.04
CA ASN A 391 10.97 -28.88 3.63
C ASN A 391 11.45 -30.12 4.44
N SER A 392 10.83 -30.43 5.58
CA SER A 392 11.07 -31.66 6.35
C SER A 392 10.25 -32.88 5.89
N LEU A 393 9.32 -32.69 4.97
CA LEU A 393 8.53 -33.76 4.36
C LEU A 393 9.30 -34.40 3.19
N ILE A 394 9.12 -35.70 2.99
CA ILE A 394 9.62 -36.37 1.78
C ILE A 394 8.86 -35.87 0.53
N PRO A 395 9.42 -35.94 -0.69
CA PRO A 395 8.80 -35.38 -1.89
C PRO A 395 7.36 -35.87 -2.17
N GLU A 396 7.05 -37.12 -1.84
CA GLU A 396 5.68 -37.66 -1.96
C GLU A 396 4.70 -37.00 -0.98
N ASP A 397 5.14 -36.79 0.26
CA ASP A 397 4.36 -36.17 1.33
C ASP A 397 4.20 -34.67 1.08
N GLN A 398 5.19 -34.01 0.44
CA GLN A 398 5.10 -32.62 -0.02
C GLN A 398 3.97 -32.43 -1.05
N VAL A 399 3.84 -33.34 -2.03
CA VAL A 399 2.74 -33.30 -3.02
C VAL A 399 1.39 -33.51 -2.35
N THR A 400 1.28 -34.47 -1.42
CA THR A 400 0.06 -34.69 -0.63
C THR A 400 -0.26 -33.46 0.24
N ALA A 401 0.74 -32.82 0.87
CA ALA A 401 0.56 -31.61 1.69
C ALA A 401 0.07 -30.41 0.87
N ARG A 402 0.72 -30.11 -0.28
CA ARG A 402 0.29 -29.02 -1.20
C ARG A 402 -1.17 -29.20 -1.60
N ARG A 403 -1.58 -30.41 -1.98
CA ARG A 403 -2.97 -30.73 -2.34
C ARG A 403 -3.96 -30.52 -1.19
N ILE A 404 -3.62 -30.98 0.01
CA ILE A 404 -4.47 -30.87 1.20
C ILE A 404 -4.70 -29.39 1.53
N LEU A 405 -3.64 -28.59 1.55
CA LEU A 405 -3.69 -27.16 1.85
C LEU A 405 -4.47 -26.36 0.82
N LEU A 406 -4.25 -26.60 -0.48
CA LEU A 406 -4.99 -25.92 -1.55
C LEU A 406 -6.49 -26.18 -1.48
N ARG A 407 -6.91 -27.42 -1.20
CA ARG A 407 -8.34 -27.76 -1.03
C ARG A 407 -9.00 -27.03 0.15
N MET A 408 -8.24 -26.73 1.21
CA MET A 408 -8.73 -26.01 2.40
C MET A 408 -8.85 -24.49 2.20
N VAL A 409 -8.58 -23.97 1.00
CA VAL A 409 -8.77 -22.56 0.64
C VAL A 409 -9.77 -22.45 -0.49
N ARG A 410 -10.89 -21.74 -0.29
CA ARG A 410 -11.73 -21.30 -1.41
C ARG A 410 -11.19 -19.96 -1.93
N PRO A 411 -10.88 -19.81 -3.22
CA PRO A 411 -10.73 -18.49 -3.83
C PRO A 411 -12.12 -17.86 -3.95
N GLY A 412 -12.39 -16.78 -3.20
CA GLY A 412 -13.60 -15.99 -3.38
C GLY A 412 -13.59 -15.24 -4.72
N GLU A 413 -14.74 -14.69 -5.12
CA GLU A 413 -14.86 -13.80 -6.29
C GLU A 413 -14.29 -12.39 -5.99
N GLY A 414 -13.02 -12.32 -5.59
CA GLY A 414 -12.33 -11.08 -5.22
C GLY A 414 -10.97 -11.29 -4.56
N LEU A 415 -10.53 -10.28 -3.78
CA LEU A 415 -9.34 -10.35 -2.90
C LEU A 415 -9.57 -11.22 -1.64
N GLU A 416 -10.73 -11.87 -1.56
CA GLU A 416 -11.14 -12.63 -0.39
C GLU A 416 -10.68 -14.07 -0.47
N ILE A 417 -10.01 -14.48 0.60
CA ILE A 417 -9.57 -15.83 0.87
C ILE A 417 -10.43 -16.28 2.05
N THR A 418 -11.15 -17.39 1.90
CA THR A 418 -11.91 -18.02 2.98
C THR A 418 -11.39 -19.45 3.19
N SER A 419 -11.26 -19.84 4.46
CA SER A 419 -10.93 -21.21 4.83
C SER A 419 -12.12 -22.14 4.58
N ASN A 420 -11.90 -23.23 3.85
CA ASN A 420 -12.89 -24.25 3.56
C ASN A 420 -12.79 -25.37 4.60
N ARG A 421 -13.91 -25.73 5.25
CA ARG A 421 -13.98 -26.93 6.10
C ARG A 421 -14.20 -28.14 5.22
N ILE A 422 -13.32 -29.14 5.32
CA ILE A 422 -13.42 -30.38 4.54
C ILE A 422 -13.48 -31.56 5.50
N ARG A 423 -14.42 -32.49 5.26
CA ARG A 423 -14.44 -33.77 6.00
C ARG A 423 -13.19 -34.57 5.68
N ARG A 424 -12.56 -35.18 6.69
CA ARG A 424 -11.34 -35.99 6.53
C ARG A 424 -11.49 -37.06 5.46
N ASP A 425 -12.67 -37.67 5.31
CA ASP A 425 -12.93 -38.68 4.29
C ASP A 425 -12.89 -38.17 2.83
N GLN A 426 -13.22 -36.89 2.60
CA GLN A 426 -13.12 -36.24 1.29
C GLN A 426 -11.68 -35.90 0.87
N LEU A 427 -10.71 -35.98 1.79
CA LEU A 427 -9.29 -35.72 1.50
C LEU A 427 -8.57 -36.90 0.84
N TYR A 428 -9.09 -38.12 0.97
CA TYR A 428 -8.53 -39.33 0.35
C TYR A 428 -8.85 -39.38 -1.17
N ARG A 429 -7.89 -39.86 -1.97
CA ARG A 429 -8.09 -40.15 -3.40
C ARG A 429 -7.99 -41.65 -3.70
N ALA A 430 -8.71 -42.10 -4.73
CA ALA A 430 -8.53 -43.44 -5.27
C ALA A 430 -7.09 -43.62 -5.78
N GLY A 431 -6.41 -44.69 -5.35
CA GLY A 431 -5.01 -44.97 -5.69
C GLY A 431 -3.96 -44.37 -4.73
N GLU A 432 -4.34 -43.58 -3.74
CA GLU A 432 -3.43 -43.09 -2.69
C GLU A 432 -3.57 -43.89 -1.39
N ALA A 433 -2.44 -44.16 -0.72
CA ALA A 433 -2.44 -44.82 0.58
C ALA A 433 -3.01 -43.88 1.66
N ARG A 434 -4.05 -44.30 2.38
CA ARG A 434 -4.69 -43.51 3.45
C ARG A 434 -3.69 -43.09 4.53
N ASP A 435 -2.83 -44.02 4.94
CA ASP A 435 -1.75 -43.82 5.90
C ASP A 435 -0.76 -42.69 5.52
N ARG A 436 -0.63 -42.35 4.22
CA ARG A 436 0.16 -41.19 3.77
C ARG A 436 -0.57 -39.89 4.09
N VAL A 437 -1.87 -39.82 3.75
CA VAL A 437 -2.72 -38.65 4.02
C VAL A 437 -2.80 -38.38 5.51
N ASP A 438 -2.99 -39.44 6.31
CA ASP A 438 -3.07 -39.34 7.78
C ASP A 438 -1.75 -38.86 8.40
N ARG A 439 -0.60 -39.43 8.02
CA ARG A 439 0.73 -38.96 8.48
C ARG A 439 0.98 -37.48 8.15
N VAL A 440 0.58 -37.03 6.96
CA VAL A 440 0.74 -35.62 6.55
C VAL A 440 -0.17 -34.72 7.38
N LEU A 441 -1.43 -35.11 7.59
CA LEU A 441 -2.37 -34.39 8.46
C LEU A 441 -1.86 -34.30 9.90
N GLU A 442 -1.37 -35.40 10.47
CA GLU A 442 -0.78 -35.43 11.82
C GLU A 442 0.38 -34.43 11.96
N ARG A 443 1.27 -34.34 10.96
CA ARG A 443 2.36 -33.35 10.95
C ARG A 443 1.86 -31.91 10.82
N LEU A 444 0.86 -31.64 9.97
CA LEU A 444 0.27 -30.31 9.82
C LEU A 444 -0.49 -29.84 11.08
N VAL A 445 -1.14 -30.77 11.79
CA VAL A 445 -1.82 -30.53 13.07
C VAL A 445 -0.81 -30.33 14.21
N ALA A 446 0.24 -31.17 14.29
CA ALA A 446 1.30 -31.02 15.29
C ALA A 446 2.04 -29.66 15.16
N ALA A 447 2.21 -29.17 13.94
CA ALA A 447 2.76 -27.84 13.66
C ALA A 447 1.76 -26.68 13.85
N ARG A 448 0.51 -26.96 14.23
CA ARG A 448 -0.61 -26.01 14.36
C ARG A 448 -0.90 -25.15 13.12
N LEU A 449 -0.61 -25.68 11.92
CA LEU A 449 -0.96 -25.03 10.65
C LEU A 449 -2.39 -25.38 10.19
N VAL A 450 -2.83 -26.59 10.56
CA VAL A 450 -4.15 -27.16 10.26
C VAL A 450 -4.82 -27.54 11.57
N ARG A 451 -6.11 -27.30 11.66
CA ARG A 451 -6.96 -27.67 12.78
C ARG A 451 -7.86 -28.85 12.39
N LEU A 452 -8.03 -29.77 13.34
CA LEU A 452 -8.95 -30.90 13.21
C LEU A 452 -10.04 -30.77 14.27
N THR A 453 -11.28 -30.60 13.82
CA THR A 453 -12.48 -30.59 14.66
C THR A 453 -13.05 -32.01 14.68
N PRO A 454 -13.14 -32.66 15.86
CA PRO A 454 -13.71 -34.00 15.96
C PRO A 454 -15.15 -34.05 15.42
N GLY A 455 -15.47 -35.14 14.72
CA GLY A 455 -16.84 -35.51 14.37
C GLY A 455 -17.17 -36.87 14.97
N ASP A 456 -18.44 -37.27 14.88
CA ASP A 456 -18.99 -38.47 15.55
C ASP A 456 -18.31 -39.79 15.17
N THR A 457 -17.59 -39.78 14.03
CA THR A 457 -16.72 -40.87 13.59
C THR A 457 -15.33 -40.30 13.23
N PRO A 458 -14.26 -41.10 13.28
CA PRO A 458 -12.92 -40.65 12.86
C PRO A 458 -12.84 -40.13 11.41
N GLY A 459 -13.80 -40.49 10.54
CA GLY A 459 -13.90 -40.02 9.15
C GLY A 459 -14.75 -38.77 8.95
N SER A 460 -15.71 -38.48 9.85
CA SER A 460 -16.54 -37.26 9.81
C SER A 460 -15.89 -36.05 10.49
N ALA A 461 -14.70 -36.23 11.10
CA ALA A 461 -13.88 -35.12 11.57
C ALA A 461 -13.64 -34.09 10.46
N GLN A 462 -13.87 -32.82 10.76
CA GLN A 462 -13.66 -31.71 9.84
C GLN A 462 -12.22 -31.19 9.98
N VAL A 463 -11.63 -30.81 8.87
CA VAL A 463 -10.25 -30.32 8.77
C VAL A 463 -10.25 -28.97 8.08
N GLU A 464 -9.61 -27.98 8.70
CA GLU A 464 -9.56 -26.59 8.25
C GLU A 464 -8.16 -26.00 8.47
N ILE A 465 -7.79 -24.93 7.78
CA ILE A 465 -6.57 -24.17 8.09
C ILE A 465 -6.75 -23.47 9.44
N ALA A 466 -5.74 -23.53 10.31
CA ALA A 466 -5.84 -23.01 11.68
C ALA A 466 -6.18 -21.51 11.74
N HIS A 467 -5.66 -20.71 10.80
CA HIS A 467 -6.11 -19.33 10.55
C HIS A 467 -5.76 -18.86 9.14
N GLU A 468 -6.60 -18.03 8.52
CA GLU A 468 -6.31 -17.30 7.27
C GLU A 468 -4.99 -16.50 7.26
N ALA A 469 -4.41 -16.21 8.44
CA ALA A 469 -3.12 -15.56 8.57
C ALA A 469 -1.99 -16.41 7.98
N LEU A 470 -2.12 -17.74 7.98
CA LEU A 470 -1.21 -18.64 7.28
C LEU A 470 -1.24 -18.39 5.77
N VAL A 471 -2.44 -18.28 5.18
CA VAL A 471 -2.58 -18.09 3.74
C VAL A 471 -2.06 -16.72 3.28
N ARG A 472 -2.17 -15.69 4.13
CA ARG A 472 -1.68 -14.34 3.81
C ARG A 472 -0.18 -14.16 4.02
N ASN A 473 0.40 -14.81 5.04
CA ASN A 473 1.79 -14.59 5.46
C ASN A 473 2.75 -15.72 5.09
N TRP A 474 2.33 -16.75 4.33
CA TRP A 474 3.19 -17.81 3.83
C TRP A 474 3.34 -17.70 2.30
N PRO A 475 4.43 -17.08 1.79
CA PRO A 475 4.60 -16.81 0.36
C PRO A 475 4.51 -18.06 -0.53
N THR A 476 4.98 -19.21 -0.04
CA THR A 476 4.93 -20.49 -0.74
C THR A 476 3.48 -20.94 -1.03
N LEU A 477 2.57 -20.78 -0.07
CA LEU A 477 1.15 -21.11 -0.25
C LEU A 477 0.41 -20.05 -1.09
N VAL A 478 0.78 -18.77 -0.96
CA VAL A 478 0.28 -17.70 -1.86
C VAL A 478 0.62 -18.02 -3.30
N GLY A 479 1.89 -18.34 -3.59
CA GLY A 479 2.35 -18.73 -4.93
C GLY A 479 1.57 -19.93 -5.48
N TRP A 480 1.36 -20.98 -4.69
CA TRP A 480 0.57 -22.13 -5.14
C TRP A 480 -0.89 -21.78 -5.47
N LEU A 481 -1.50 -20.84 -4.75
CA LEU A 481 -2.87 -20.37 -5.00
C LEU A 481 -2.94 -19.46 -6.22
N GLU A 482 -1.92 -18.64 -6.46
CA GLU A 482 -1.79 -17.82 -7.67
C GLU A 482 -1.57 -18.69 -8.91
N ASP A 483 -0.70 -19.71 -8.82
CA ASP A 483 -0.50 -20.74 -9.85
C ASP A 483 -1.82 -21.46 -10.19
N GLU A 484 -2.57 -21.92 -9.17
CA GLU A 484 -3.83 -22.65 -9.39
C GLU A 484 -4.92 -21.72 -9.96
N ARG A 485 -5.00 -20.46 -9.51
CA ARG A 485 -5.88 -19.44 -10.11
C ARG A 485 -5.53 -19.18 -11.59
N ALA A 486 -4.25 -19.03 -11.91
CA ALA A 486 -3.77 -18.82 -13.28
C ALA A 486 -4.04 -20.04 -14.18
N ALA A 487 -3.88 -21.26 -13.64
CA ALA A 487 -4.19 -22.50 -14.34
C ALA A 487 -5.70 -22.65 -14.61
N ILE A 488 -6.57 -22.38 -13.63
CA ILE A 488 -8.02 -22.42 -13.79
C ILE A 488 -8.51 -21.34 -14.78
N ALA A 489 -7.97 -20.12 -14.71
CA ALA A 489 -8.31 -19.04 -15.65
C ALA A 489 -7.87 -19.39 -17.09
N THR A 490 -6.66 -19.95 -17.24
CA THR A 490 -6.17 -20.46 -18.53
C THR A 490 -7.08 -21.56 -19.07
N ARG A 491 -7.46 -22.54 -18.23
CA ARG A 491 -8.36 -23.61 -18.62
C ARG A 491 -9.71 -23.09 -19.10
N ARG A 492 -10.41 -22.28 -18.29
CA ARG A 492 -11.73 -21.72 -18.65
C ARG A 492 -11.69 -20.94 -19.97
N ARG A 493 -10.61 -20.20 -20.23
CA ARG A 493 -10.40 -19.47 -21.51
C ARG A 493 -10.17 -20.40 -22.70
N LEU A 494 -9.44 -21.50 -22.52
CA LEU A 494 -9.21 -22.50 -23.56
C LEU A 494 -10.48 -23.33 -23.84
N GLU A 495 -11.18 -23.78 -22.81
CA GLU A 495 -12.47 -24.47 -22.89
C GLU A 495 -13.54 -23.59 -23.55
N ALA A 496 -13.59 -22.29 -23.24
CA ALA A 496 -14.49 -21.34 -23.92
C ALA A 496 -14.19 -21.20 -25.43
N LYS A 497 -12.92 -21.21 -25.84
CA LYS A 497 -12.54 -21.22 -27.27
C LYS A 497 -12.91 -22.53 -27.96
N ALA A 498 -12.72 -23.66 -27.29
CA ALA A 498 -13.17 -24.97 -27.79
C ALA A 498 -14.68 -25.01 -27.98
N ALA A 499 -15.46 -24.56 -26.98
CA ALA A 499 -16.91 -24.45 -27.07
C ALA A 499 -17.38 -23.49 -28.17
N GLU A 500 -16.67 -22.36 -28.38
CA GLU A 500 -16.97 -21.45 -29.50
C GLU A 500 -16.66 -22.07 -30.87
N TRP A 501 -15.53 -22.76 -31.04
CA TRP A 501 -15.20 -23.46 -32.28
C TRP A 501 -16.20 -24.57 -32.61
N VAL A 502 -16.63 -25.35 -31.61
CA VAL A 502 -17.72 -26.33 -31.75
C VAL A 502 -19.03 -25.65 -32.14
N ARG A 503 -19.38 -24.52 -31.52
CA ARG A 503 -20.57 -23.70 -31.87
C ARG A 503 -20.51 -23.13 -33.29
N LEU A 504 -19.31 -22.85 -33.81
CA LEU A 504 -19.06 -22.44 -35.19
C LEU A 504 -19.03 -23.62 -36.18
N GLY A 505 -19.31 -24.84 -35.72
CA GLY A 505 -19.44 -26.05 -36.54
C GLY A 505 -18.12 -26.76 -36.83
N GLY A 506 -17.05 -26.52 -36.05
CA GLY A 506 -15.77 -27.21 -36.20
C GLY A 506 -14.98 -26.84 -37.45
N GLY A 507 -15.31 -25.72 -38.10
CA GLY A 507 -14.68 -25.26 -39.35
C GLY A 507 -13.36 -24.51 -39.15
N ALA A 508 -12.87 -23.90 -40.24
CA ALA A 508 -11.66 -23.06 -40.20
C ALA A 508 -11.85 -21.74 -39.41
N ALA A 509 -13.08 -21.30 -39.18
CA ALA A 509 -13.39 -20.16 -38.33
C ALA A 509 -13.34 -20.57 -36.85
N GLY A 510 -12.51 -19.89 -36.06
CA GLY A 510 -12.31 -20.18 -34.63
C GLY A 510 -11.12 -21.08 -34.30
N LEU A 511 -10.31 -21.47 -35.28
CA LEU A 511 -9.03 -22.14 -35.03
C LEU A 511 -8.03 -21.22 -34.29
N LEU A 512 -7.12 -21.81 -33.53
CA LEU A 512 -6.08 -21.12 -32.80
C LEU A 512 -4.95 -20.66 -33.75
N ASP A 513 -4.43 -19.45 -33.54
CA ASP A 513 -3.20 -18.98 -34.19
C ASP A 513 -1.94 -19.65 -33.59
N GLU A 514 -0.76 -19.45 -34.19
CA GLU A 514 0.49 -20.09 -33.72
C GLU A 514 0.84 -19.79 -32.25
N VAL A 515 0.50 -18.59 -31.74
CA VAL A 515 0.79 -18.20 -30.35
C VAL A 515 -0.20 -18.89 -29.40
N GLN A 516 -1.48 -18.88 -29.77
CA GLN A 516 -2.55 -19.51 -29.00
C GLN A 516 -2.47 -21.04 -29.01
N LEU A 517 -2.04 -21.65 -30.12
CA LEU A 517 -1.77 -23.07 -30.22
C LEU A 517 -0.60 -23.46 -29.32
N ALA A 518 0.53 -22.73 -29.38
CA ALA A 518 1.67 -22.98 -28.52
C ALA A 518 1.35 -22.74 -27.03
N GLU A 519 0.41 -21.86 -26.70
CA GLU A 519 -0.15 -21.70 -25.35
C GLU A 519 -0.99 -22.92 -24.92
N ALA A 520 -1.92 -23.36 -25.77
CA ALA A 520 -2.79 -24.51 -25.50
C ALA A 520 -2.01 -25.84 -25.39
N GLU A 521 -1.04 -26.08 -26.28
CA GLU A 521 -0.17 -27.27 -26.23
C GLU A 521 0.72 -27.26 -24.97
N ARG A 522 1.27 -26.12 -24.56
CA ARG A 522 2.04 -26.02 -23.31
C ARG A 522 1.17 -26.30 -22.09
N TRP A 523 -0.07 -25.81 -22.08
CA TRP A 523 -1.00 -26.05 -20.99
C TRP A 523 -1.44 -27.52 -20.93
N LEU A 524 -1.86 -28.13 -22.05
CA LEU A 524 -2.27 -29.56 -22.10
C LEU A 524 -1.16 -30.53 -21.66
N ASN A 525 0.11 -30.17 -21.82
CA ASN A 525 1.27 -30.95 -21.38
C ASN A 525 1.76 -30.60 -19.95
N SER A 526 1.04 -29.74 -19.22
CA SER A 526 1.44 -29.31 -17.87
C SER A 526 0.91 -30.23 -16.76
N ALA A 527 1.55 -30.18 -15.58
CA ALA A 527 1.11 -30.94 -14.41
C ALA A 527 -0.28 -30.49 -13.91
N GLU A 528 -0.62 -29.23 -14.14
CA GLU A 528 -1.89 -28.60 -13.79
C GLU A 528 -3.02 -29.12 -14.67
N ALA A 529 -2.81 -29.30 -15.98
CA ALA A 529 -3.82 -29.93 -16.85
C ALA A 529 -4.08 -31.40 -16.46
N ALA A 530 -3.02 -32.15 -16.10
CA ALA A 530 -3.15 -33.52 -15.59
C ALA A 530 -3.87 -33.59 -14.22
N TYR A 531 -3.81 -32.53 -13.41
CA TYR A 531 -4.47 -32.43 -12.10
C TYR A 531 -5.92 -31.93 -12.17
N LEU A 532 -6.19 -30.93 -13.03
CA LEU A 532 -7.48 -30.27 -13.18
C LEU A 532 -8.42 -30.98 -14.17
N GLY A 533 -7.87 -31.73 -15.13
CA GLY A 533 -8.61 -32.24 -16.29
C GLY A 533 -8.97 -31.15 -17.30
N PHE A 534 -9.42 -31.57 -18.48
CA PHE A 534 -9.84 -30.71 -19.60
C PHE A 534 -10.91 -31.39 -20.46
N ASP A 535 -11.73 -30.58 -21.13
CA ASP A 535 -12.74 -31.07 -22.09
C ASP A 535 -12.11 -31.69 -23.35
N GLU A 536 -12.71 -32.76 -23.86
CA GLU A 536 -12.29 -33.48 -25.07
C GLU A 536 -12.28 -32.56 -26.32
N ALA A 537 -13.25 -31.63 -26.39
CA ALA A 537 -13.33 -30.62 -27.46
C ALA A 537 -12.11 -29.67 -27.53
N LEU A 538 -11.38 -29.47 -26.42
CA LEU A 538 -10.14 -28.68 -26.43
C LEU A 538 -9.00 -29.45 -27.13
N LEU A 539 -8.94 -30.77 -26.94
CA LEU A 539 -7.96 -31.62 -27.62
C LEU A 539 -8.21 -31.60 -29.13
N ASP A 540 -9.47 -31.73 -29.56
CA ASP A 540 -9.87 -31.66 -30.97
C ASP A 540 -9.52 -30.30 -31.61
N LEU A 541 -9.80 -29.19 -30.92
CA LEU A 541 -9.43 -27.84 -31.39
C LEU A 541 -7.92 -27.70 -31.60
N VAL A 542 -7.11 -28.21 -30.67
CA VAL A 542 -5.64 -28.16 -30.76
C VAL A 542 -5.13 -28.99 -31.94
N ILE A 543 -5.65 -30.21 -32.14
CA ILE A 543 -5.31 -31.08 -33.26
C ILE A 543 -5.70 -30.43 -34.61
N ALA A 544 -6.91 -29.87 -34.71
CA ALA A 544 -7.39 -29.18 -35.90
C ALA A 544 -6.55 -27.93 -36.23
N SER A 545 -6.25 -27.10 -35.23
CA SER A 545 -5.47 -25.86 -35.41
C SER A 545 -4.04 -26.14 -35.86
N ARG A 546 -3.39 -27.13 -35.23
CA ARG A 546 -2.05 -27.60 -35.62
C ARG A 546 -2.01 -28.09 -37.07
N THR A 547 -2.98 -28.92 -37.44
CA THR A 547 -3.08 -29.48 -38.79
C THR A 547 -3.24 -28.38 -39.84
N ALA A 548 -4.03 -27.35 -39.57
CA ALA A 548 -4.20 -26.19 -40.45
C ALA A 548 -2.92 -25.34 -40.61
N ILE A 549 -2.18 -25.11 -39.51
CA ILE A 549 -0.91 -24.37 -39.52
C ILE A 549 0.17 -25.12 -40.31
N ASP A 550 0.33 -26.43 -40.09
CA ASP A 550 1.32 -27.24 -40.81
C ASP A 550 1.00 -27.33 -42.31
N GLN A 551 -0.29 -27.42 -42.69
CA GLN A 551 -0.73 -27.35 -44.08
C GLN A 551 -0.42 -25.98 -44.72
N ALA A 552 -0.67 -24.87 -44.01
CA ALA A 552 -0.34 -23.54 -44.49
C ALA A 552 1.17 -23.34 -44.69
N ARG A 553 1.99 -23.86 -43.76
CA ARG A 553 3.46 -23.80 -43.84
C ARG A 553 3.98 -24.57 -45.06
N HIS A 554 3.52 -25.81 -45.28
CA HIS A 554 3.92 -26.59 -46.45
C HIS A 554 3.46 -25.95 -47.78
N ALA A 555 2.26 -25.36 -47.83
CA ALA A 555 1.82 -24.62 -49.01
C ALA A 555 2.73 -23.42 -49.34
N GLN A 556 3.21 -22.72 -48.31
CA GLN A 556 4.15 -21.60 -48.45
C GLN A 556 5.55 -22.07 -48.87
N GLU A 557 6.04 -23.20 -48.34
CA GLU A 557 7.30 -23.83 -48.75
C GLU A 557 7.26 -24.28 -50.22
N ASP A 558 6.17 -24.93 -50.65
CA ASP A 558 5.94 -25.35 -52.04
C ASP A 558 5.80 -24.16 -53.00
N GLN A 559 5.24 -23.03 -52.56
CA GLN A 559 5.25 -21.80 -53.36
C GLN A 559 6.68 -21.27 -53.50
N ARG A 560 7.41 -21.13 -52.40
CA ARG A 560 8.79 -20.61 -52.39
C ARG A 560 9.76 -21.48 -53.19
N ARG A 561 9.54 -22.79 -53.19
CA ARG A 561 10.26 -23.76 -54.03
C ARG A 561 9.98 -23.52 -55.52
N ARG A 562 8.71 -23.34 -55.91
CA ARG A 562 8.33 -23.03 -57.29
C ARG A 562 8.91 -21.70 -57.78
N GLU A 563 8.97 -20.68 -56.92
CA GLU A 563 9.62 -19.40 -57.22
C GLU A 563 11.14 -19.56 -57.43
N LEU A 564 11.82 -20.37 -56.61
CA LEU A 564 13.23 -20.72 -56.77
C LEU A 564 13.51 -21.49 -58.07
N GLU A 565 12.68 -22.47 -58.41
CA GLU A 565 12.79 -23.25 -59.66
C GLU A 565 12.59 -22.35 -60.90
N GLN A 566 11.65 -21.40 -60.86
CA GLN A 566 11.48 -20.39 -61.92
C GLN A 566 12.68 -19.45 -62.04
N ALA A 567 13.26 -19.00 -60.92
CA ALA A 567 14.45 -18.15 -60.92
C ALA A 567 15.68 -18.87 -61.50
N GLN A 568 15.86 -20.16 -61.18
CA GLN A 568 16.93 -21.00 -61.72
C GLN A 568 16.76 -21.21 -63.24
N ALA A 569 15.56 -21.55 -63.72
CA ALA A 569 15.28 -21.71 -65.15
C ALA A 569 15.57 -20.41 -65.95
N LEU A 570 15.25 -19.24 -65.39
CA LEU A 570 15.57 -17.95 -66.00
C LEU A 570 17.08 -17.67 -66.05
N ALA A 571 17.83 -18.11 -65.04
CA ALA A 571 19.28 -17.98 -65.01
C ALA A 571 19.97 -18.91 -66.04
N GLU A 572 19.52 -20.15 -66.19
CA GLU A 572 20.03 -21.08 -67.20
C GLU A 572 19.74 -20.60 -68.63
N ALA A 573 18.53 -20.08 -68.89
CA ALA A 573 18.18 -19.49 -70.18
C ALA A 573 19.11 -18.32 -70.55
N ARG A 574 19.44 -17.43 -69.60
CA ARG A 574 20.40 -16.34 -69.79
C ARG A 574 21.82 -16.84 -70.05
N ARG A 575 22.25 -17.92 -69.38
CA ARG A 575 23.57 -18.53 -69.61
C ARG A 575 23.67 -19.12 -71.02
N LEU A 576 22.66 -19.88 -71.45
CA LEU A 576 22.60 -20.43 -72.82
C LEU A 576 22.64 -19.31 -73.88
N GLN A 577 21.93 -18.20 -73.64
CA GLN A 577 21.95 -17.04 -74.52
C GLN A 577 23.33 -16.36 -74.55
N ALA A 578 24.05 -16.29 -73.42
CA ALA A 578 25.42 -15.77 -73.37
C ALA A 578 26.40 -16.66 -74.16
N GLU A 579 26.34 -17.99 -73.99
CA GLU A 579 27.18 -18.94 -74.74
C GLU A 579 26.88 -18.92 -76.26
N GLN A 580 25.64 -18.64 -76.67
CA GLN A 580 25.29 -18.41 -78.08
C GLN A 580 25.90 -17.10 -78.62
N ASN A 581 25.80 -16.00 -77.87
CA ASN A 581 26.37 -14.71 -78.25
C ASN A 581 27.91 -14.77 -78.36
N GLU A 582 28.59 -15.49 -77.46
CA GLU A 582 30.03 -15.69 -77.51
C GLU A 582 30.46 -16.46 -78.77
N LYS A 583 29.75 -17.55 -79.12
CA LYS A 583 30.00 -18.28 -80.37
C LYS A 583 29.81 -17.40 -81.61
N LEU A 584 28.78 -16.55 -81.62
CA LEU A 584 28.54 -15.60 -82.70
C LEU A 584 29.68 -14.57 -82.82
N ALA A 585 30.18 -14.06 -81.70
CA ALA A 585 31.31 -13.13 -81.66
C ALA A 585 32.61 -13.77 -82.16
N ILE A 586 32.88 -15.04 -81.83
CA ILE A 586 34.04 -15.80 -82.32
C ILE A 586 33.96 -16.03 -83.84
N GLU A 587 32.79 -16.33 -84.40
CA GLU A 587 32.63 -16.41 -85.86
C GLU A 587 32.83 -15.07 -86.57
N GLN A 588 32.32 -13.98 -86.01
CA GLN A 588 32.52 -12.63 -86.54
C GLN A 588 34.00 -12.21 -86.48
N GLY A 589 34.70 -12.51 -85.39
CA GLY A 589 36.15 -12.28 -85.26
C GLY A 589 36.97 -13.01 -86.33
N LYS A 590 36.64 -14.29 -86.61
CA LYS A 590 37.30 -15.06 -87.67
C LYS A 590 37.08 -14.48 -89.07
N ARG A 591 35.93 -13.86 -89.34
CA ARG A 591 35.67 -13.15 -90.61
C ARG A 591 36.50 -11.87 -90.72
N ALA A 592 36.52 -11.05 -89.66
CA ALA A 592 37.32 -9.82 -89.61
C ALA A 592 38.83 -10.08 -89.80
N GLU A 593 39.37 -11.17 -89.23
CA GLU A 593 40.78 -11.55 -89.42
C GLU A 593 41.13 -12.02 -90.83
N ALA A 594 40.16 -12.52 -91.61
CA ALA A 594 40.36 -12.90 -93.00
C ALA A 594 40.46 -11.64 -93.89
N GLU A 595 39.61 -10.65 -93.64
CA GLU A 595 39.61 -9.35 -94.34
C GLU A 595 40.85 -8.51 -94.01
N ALA A 596 41.34 -8.56 -92.77
CA ALA A 596 42.60 -7.91 -92.39
C ALA A 596 43.84 -8.48 -93.12
N ARG A 597 43.79 -9.76 -93.54
CA ARG A 597 44.89 -10.43 -94.27
C ARG A 597 44.93 -10.08 -95.76
N SER A 598 43.80 -9.80 -96.40
CA SER A 598 43.78 -9.32 -97.79
C SER A 598 44.24 -7.84 -97.89
N ALA A 599 43.82 -6.99 -96.96
CA ALA A 599 44.22 -5.58 -96.92
C ALA A 599 45.74 -5.36 -96.72
N ARG A 600 46.43 -6.25 -95.99
CA ARG A 600 47.90 -6.19 -95.81
C ARG A 600 48.70 -6.55 -97.07
N ARG A 601 48.18 -7.40 -97.96
CA ARG A 601 48.86 -7.74 -99.23
C ARG A 601 48.79 -6.61 -100.26
N LEU A 602 47.69 -5.87 -100.32
CA LEU A 602 47.54 -4.73 -101.24
C LEU A 602 48.46 -3.54 -100.92
N ARG A 603 48.71 -3.25 -99.63
CA ARG A 603 49.58 -2.13 -99.22
C ARG A 603 51.07 -2.33 -99.56
N LEU A 604 51.54 -3.56 -99.69
CA LEU A 604 52.92 -3.88 -100.07
C LEU A 604 53.20 -3.68 -101.58
N ILE A 605 52.18 -3.83 -102.44
CA ILE A 605 52.33 -3.69 -103.90
C ILE A 605 52.31 -2.20 -104.32
N VAL A 606 51.50 -1.37 -103.64
CA VAL A 606 51.44 0.08 -103.90
C VAL A 606 52.72 0.80 -103.45
N ALA A 607 53.41 0.31 -102.42
CA ALA A 607 54.65 0.90 -101.90
C ALA A 607 55.89 0.67 -102.78
N THR A 608 55.87 -0.33 -103.67
CA THR A 608 57.02 -0.65 -104.55
C THR A 608 56.97 0.06 -105.91
N LEU A 609 55.80 0.56 -106.33
CA LEU A 609 55.61 1.22 -107.63
C LEU A 609 55.92 2.73 -107.61
N THR A 610 55.94 3.36 -106.44
CA THR A 610 56.20 4.80 -106.29
C THR A 610 57.68 5.19 -106.37
N VAL A 611 58.60 4.25 -106.17
CA VAL A 611 60.06 4.51 -106.18
C VAL A 611 60.65 4.42 -107.59
N ALA A 612 60.03 3.67 -108.51
CA ALA A 612 60.55 3.47 -109.87
C ALA A 612 60.21 4.61 -110.84
N LEU A 613 59.11 5.35 -110.63
CA LEU A 613 58.57 6.29 -111.62
C LEU A 613 59.29 7.66 -111.63
N ILE A 614 60.01 8.00 -110.56
CA ILE A 614 60.72 9.30 -110.41
C ILE A 614 62.04 9.32 -111.22
N GLY A 615 62.54 8.16 -111.67
CA GLY A 615 63.72 8.08 -112.55
C GLY A 615 63.47 8.46 -114.01
N ALA A 616 62.21 8.58 -114.45
CA ALA A 616 61.83 8.76 -115.85
C ALA A 616 61.36 10.19 -116.20
N ILE A 617 61.90 11.22 -115.52
CA ILE A 617 61.56 12.64 -115.75
C ILE A 617 61.95 13.13 -117.16
N MET A 618 62.96 12.53 -117.80
CA MET A 618 63.83 13.23 -118.74
C MET A 618 63.69 12.85 -120.23
N SER A 619 62.48 12.57 -120.71
CA SER A 619 62.20 12.42 -122.16
C SER A 619 60.74 12.72 -122.48
N GLY A 620 60.49 13.63 -123.43
CA GLY A 620 59.14 13.77 -124.00
C GLY A 620 58.26 14.86 -123.38
N ILE A 621 58.85 15.92 -122.83
CA ILE A 621 58.35 17.26 -123.14
C ILE A 621 58.56 17.47 -124.64
N LEU A 622 57.62 16.98 -125.46
CA LEU A 622 57.40 17.35 -126.86
C LEU A 622 56.20 16.55 -127.38
N LEU A 623 55.42 17.17 -128.27
CA LEU A 623 54.17 16.64 -128.82
C LEU A 623 53.08 16.50 -127.74
N LEU A 624 52.60 17.64 -127.24
CA LEU A 624 51.56 18.46 -127.87
C LEU A 624 50.19 17.80 -127.84
N GLN A 625 49.22 18.63 -127.46
CA GLN A 625 47.87 18.67 -128.00
C GLN A 625 47.11 17.33 -128.02
N GLN A 626 46.10 17.21 -127.16
CA GLN A 626 44.79 17.76 -127.54
C GLN A 626 44.42 17.29 -128.96
N GLN A 627 43.88 16.08 -129.06
CA GLN A 627 42.52 16.03 -129.58
C GLN A 627 41.71 14.84 -129.10
N SER A 628 40.43 15.15 -129.01
CA SER A 628 39.32 14.28 -128.70
C SER A 628 39.11 13.18 -129.73
N GLN A 629 38.41 12.15 -129.25
CA GLN A 629 37.31 11.46 -129.93
C GLN A 629 37.60 10.25 -130.84
N ILE A 630 36.77 9.23 -130.55
CA ILE A 630 36.15 8.27 -131.46
C ILE A 630 37.01 7.05 -131.85
N GLN A 631 36.51 5.90 -131.38
CA GLN A 631 36.27 4.60 -132.06
C GLN A 631 37.20 4.24 -133.25
N GLU A 632 37.60 2.99 -133.45
CA GLU A 632 36.70 1.83 -133.62
C GLU A 632 37.55 0.55 -133.86
N ARG A 633 36.90 -0.62 -133.85
CA ARG A 633 37.36 -1.92 -134.43
C ARG A 633 38.45 -2.74 -133.72
N THR A 634 37.96 -3.58 -132.81
CA THR A 634 37.93 -5.06 -132.96
C THR A 634 38.78 -5.72 -134.06
N PHE A 635 39.53 -6.77 -133.69
CA PHE A 635 39.41 -8.10 -134.32
C PHE A 635 40.00 -9.23 -133.45
N GLU A 636 39.14 -10.22 -133.12
CA GLU A 636 39.40 -11.68 -133.06
C GLU A 636 40.51 -12.31 -132.17
N LEU A 637 40.38 -13.55 -131.65
CA LEU A 637 39.48 -14.68 -131.97
C LEU A 637 39.29 -15.65 -130.76
N ALA A 638 38.05 -16.15 -130.53
CA ALA A 638 37.62 -17.40 -129.83
C ALA A 638 38.12 -17.73 -128.38
N THR A 639 37.40 -18.44 -127.49
CA THR A 639 36.15 -19.25 -127.56
C THR A 639 35.23 -19.10 -126.31
N GLN A 640 33.94 -19.39 -126.54
CA GLN A 640 32.77 -19.71 -125.66
C GLN A 640 33.06 -20.24 -124.22
N VAL A 641 32.18 -20.12 -123.19
CA VAL A 641 30.72 -20.37 -123.10
C VAL A 641 30.02 -19.57 -121.96
N SER A 642 28.74 -19.19 -122.18
CA SER A 642 27.67 -18.82 -121.21
C SER A 642 27.78 -17.56 -120.33
N ILE A 643 26.92 -16.57 -120.62
CA ILE A 643 26.25 -15.71 -119.63
C ILE A 643 24.80 -15.46 -120.09
N SER A 644 23.80 -16.06 -119.44
CA SER A 644 22.40 -15.55 -119.49
C SER A 644 21.71 -15.44 -118.12
N ASP A 645 22.37 -15.82 -117.01
CA ASP A 645 21.74 -15.81 -115.67
C ASP A 645 22.04 -14.56 -114.82
N GLN A 646 23.08 -13.77 -115.16
CA GLN A 646 23.52 -12.64 -114.31
C GLN A 646 22.57 -11.43 -114.31
N ALA A 647 21.72 -11.27 -115.33
CA ALA A 647 20.77 -10.15 -115.40
C ALA A 647 19.53 -10.32 -114.50
N ALA A 648 19.12 -11.56 -114.23
CA ALA A 648 17.95 -11.84 -113.38
C ALA A 648 18.27 -11.82 -111.88
N ALA A 649 19.52 -12.15 -111.50
CA ALA A 649 19.96 -12.16 -110.11
C ALA A 649 20.11 -10.75 -109.53
N THR A 650 20.69 -9.82 -110.28
CA THR A 650 20.95 -8.44 -109.84
C THR A 650 19.66 -7.65 -109.56
N ALA A 651 18.62 -7.83 -110.37
CA ALA A 651 17.31 -7.20 -110.17
C ALA A 651 16.63 -7.64 -108.86
N ARG A 652 16.72 -8.94 -108.49
CA ARG A 652 16.11 -9.46 -107.25
C ARG A 652 16.83 -9.00 -106.00
N ILE A 653 18.16 -8.89 -106.05
CA ILE A 653 18.98 -8.42 -104.92
C ILE A 653 18.69 -6.94 -104.62
N ALA A 654 18.53 -6.11 -105.65
CA ALA A 654 18.18 -4.69 -105.47
C ALA A 654 16.82 -4.51 -104.77
N ALA A 655 15.80 -5.29 -105.15
CA ALA A 655 14.47 -5.25 -104.53
C ALA A 655 14.48 -5.74 -103.06
N ALA A 656 15.21 -6.83 -102.78
CA ALA A 656 15.35 -7.36 -101.42
C ALA A 656 16.06 -6.36 -100.48
N ASN A 657 17.10 -5.69 -100.95
CA ASN A 657 17.84 -4.69 -100.16
C ASN A 657 16.98 -3.46 -99.85
N ALA A 658 16.10 -3.03 -100.76
CA ALA A 658 15.16 -1.94 -100.50
C ALA A 658 14.12 -2.28 -99.41
N GLN A 659 13.60 -3.51 -99.41
CA GLN A 659 12.69 -3.99 -98.35
C GLN A 659 13.40 -4.14 -97.00
N ALA A 660 14.65 -4.63 -96.98
CA ALA A 660 15.45 -4.73 -95.77
C ALA A 660 15.71 -3.35 -95.12
N ALA A 661 16.06 -2.34 -95.93
CA ALA A 661 16.29 -0.97 -95.46
C ALA A 661 15.04 -0.35 -94.81
N ALA A 662 13.86 -0.52 -95.44
CA ALA A 662 12.59 -0.05 -94.88
C ALA A 662 12.24 -0.73 -93.54
N ALA A 663 12.43 -2.04 -93.45
CA ALA A 663 12.21 -2.79 -92.20
C ALA A 663 13.15 -2.35 -91.08
N THR A 664 14.43 -2.06 -91.37
CA THR A 664 15.36 -1.52 -90.36
C THR A 664 15.00 -0.10 -89.89
N SER A 665 14.40 0.73 -90.74
CA SER A 665 13.91 2.06 -90.36
C SER A 665 12.75 1.95 -89.36
N GLN A 666 11.74 1.12 -89.67
CA GLN A 666 10.60 0.89 -88.78
C GLN A 666 11.02 0.23 -87.44
N ALA A 667 12.00 -0.66 -87.46
CA ALA A 667 12.56 -1.25 -86.24
C ALA A 667 13.29 -0.22 -85.38
N ALA A 668 14.05 0.71 -85.99
CA ALA A 668 14.75 1.77 -85.28
C ALA A 668 13.78 2.78 -84.64
N GLU A 669 12.73 3.19 -85.36
CA GLU A 669 11.65 4.04 -84.82
C GLU A 669 10.90 3.35 -83.67
N SER A 670 10.58 2.07 -83.81
CA SER A 670 9.93 1.27 -82.75
C SER A 670 10.80 1.15 -81.50
N LEU A 671 12.12 0.98 -81.65
CA LEU A 671 13.05 0.91 -80.53
C LEU A 671 13.26 2.27 -79.84
N ALA A 672 13.26 3.37 -80.61
CA ALA A 672 13.29 4.72 -80.09
C ALA A 672 12.00 5.04 -79.31
N LEU A 673 10.84 4.64 -79.83
CA LEU A 673 9.55 4.75 -79.15
C LEU A 673 9.54 3.97 -77.83
N LEU A 674 10.02 2.71 -77.83
CA LEU A 674 10.14 1.88 -76.63
C LEU A 674 11.08 2.45 -75.56
N ARG A 675 12.20 3.05 -75.96
CA ARG A 675 13.09 3.75 -75.02
C ARG A 675 12.44 5.03 -74.48
N GLY A 676 11.72 5.76 -75.31
CA GLY A 676 10.93 6.92 -74.91
C GLY A 676 9.84 6.56 -73.90
N THR A 677 9.09 5.48 -74.12
CA THR A 677 8.06 5.02 -73.18
C THR A 677 8.65 4.43 -71.89
N GLN A 678 9.79 3.73 -71.94
CA GLN A 678 10.48 3.30 -70.73
C GLN A 678 11.00 4.48 -69.89
N ALA A 679 11.60 5.49 -70.52
CA ALA A 679 12.05 6.70 -69.82
C ALA A 679 10.88 7.50 -69.23
N ALA A 680 9.78 7.63 -69.98
CA ALA A 680 8.56 8.27 -69.49
C ALA A 680 7.90 7.48 -68.34
N LEU A 681 7.92 6.15 -68.38
CA LEU A 681 7.42 5.30 -67.30
C LEU A 681 8.28 5.41 -66.04
N ALA A 682 9.60 5.44 -66.16
CA ALA A 682 10.51 5.64 -65.03
C ALA A 682 10.30 7.02 -64.38
N ALA A 683 10.20 8.08 -65.19
CA ALA A 683 9.90 9.43 -64.70
C ALA A 683 8.49 9.53 -64.07
N ALA A 684 7.50 8.80 -64.60
CA ALA A 684 6.17 8.71 -64.00
C ALA A 684 6.20 7.95 -62.66
N GLN A 685 6.96 6.87 -62.55
CA GLN A 685 7.14 6.13 -61.29
C GLN A 685 7.88 6.96 -60.24
N GLU A 686 8.93 7.69 -60.61
CA GLU A 686 9.65 8.60 -59.72
C GLU A 686 8.77 9.77 -59.27
N SER A 687 8.03 10.37 -60.19
CA SER A 687 7.02 11.41 -59.88
C SER A 687 5.93 10.88 -58.94
N GLN A 688 5.41 9.68 -59.19
CA GLN A 688 4.40 9.06 -58.34
C GLN A 688 4.95 8.71 -56.95
N ALA A 689 6.16 8.15 -56.86
CA ALA A 689 6.85 7.86 -55.60
C ALA A 689 7.14 9.12 -54.79
N ARG A 690 7.51 10.21 -55.47
CA ARG A 690 7.71 11.53 -54.85
C ARG A 690 6.39 12.11 -54.34
N GLN A 691 5.30 12.04 -55.12
CA GLN A 691 3.97 12.46 -54.69
C GLN A 691 3.45 11.63 -53.52
N THR A 692 3.68 10.31 -53.47
CA THR A 692 3.34 9.50 -52.29
C THR A 692 4.20 9.87 -51.09
N ALA A 693 5.51 10.10 -51.24
CA ALA A 693 6.38 10.53 -50.14
C ALA A 693 5.99 11.91 -49.58
N GLU A 694 5.72 12.89 -50.45
CA GLU A 694 5.24 14.23 -50.10
C GLU A 694 3.87 14.20 -49.38
N ALA A 695 3.04 13.17 -49.62
CA ALA A 695 1.79 12.94 -48.90
C ALA A 695 1.94 12.09 -47.61
N LEU A 696 2.83 11.10 -47.59
CA LEU A 696 3.01 10.16 -46.48
C LEU A 696 3.81 10.76 -45.32
N VAL A 697 4.85 11.56 -45.59
CA VAL A 697 5.70 12.12 -44.52
C VAL A 697 4.89 12.97 -43.53
N PRO A 698 4.04 13.93 -43.96
CA PRO A 698 3.21 14.71 -43.02
C PRO A 698 2.19 13.85 -42.26
N ALA A 699 1.70 12.75 -42.86
CA ALA A 699 0.76 11.83 -42.22
C ALA A 699 1.44 10.99 -41.14
N LEU A 700 2.65 10.47 -41.40
CA LEU A 700 3.47 9.73 -40.43
C LEU A 700 3.90 10.64 -39.27
N GLU A 701 4.32 11.87 -39.56
CA GLU A 701 4.63 12.87 -38.53
C GLU A 701 3.42 13.17 -37.62
N ARG A 702 2.23 13.32 -38.21
CA ARG A 702 0.98 13.52 -37.46
C ARG A 702 0.66 12.30 -36.59
N GLN A 703 0.79 11.09 -37.14
CA GLN A 703 0.56 9.85 -36.39
C GLN A 703 1.55 9.72 -35.22
N ALA A 704 2.82 10.07 -35.41
CA ALA A 704 3.84 10.08 -34.36
C ALA A 704 3.53 11.12 -33.26
N ARG A 705 3.11 12.34 -33.63
CA ARG A 705 2.64 13.36 -32.66
C ARG A 705 1.44 12.87 -31.84
N GLN A 706 0.44 12.28 -32.50
CA GLN A 706 -0.76 11.76 -31.84
C GLN A 706 -0.45 10.58 -30.91
N ALA A 707 0.42 9.65 -31.32
CA ALA A 707 0.86 8.53 -30.49
C ALA A 707 1.61 9.03 -29.24
N ARG A 708 2.51 10.01 -29.40
CA ARG A 708 3.27 10.62 -28.29
C ARG A 708 2.38 11.40 -27.33
N ALA A 709 1.40 12.15 -27.83
CA ALA A 709 0.37 12.79 -27.00
C ALA A 709 -0.44 11.74 -26.20
N GLY A 710 -0.78 10.60 -26.82
CA GLY A 710 -1.41 9.47 -26.13
C GLY A 710 -0.53 8.85 -25.03
N GLN A 711 0.77 8.69 -25.27
CA GLN A 711 1.74 8.20 -24.28
C GLN A 711 1.86 9.13 -23.07
N LEU A 712 2.02 10.44 -23.29
CA LEU A 712 2.08 11.43 -22.21
C LEU A 712 0.77 11.50 -21.42
N ALA A 713 -0.38 11.38 -22.09
CA ALA A 713 -1.69 11.31 -21.43
C ALA A 713 -1.84 10.05 -20.54
N ALA A 714 -1.31 8.90 -20.98
CA ALA A 714 -1.29 7.68 -20.18
C ALA A 714 -0.33 7.79 -18.98
N LEU A 715 0.85 8.40 -19.15
CA LEU A 715 1.79 8.68 -18.07
C LEU A 715 1.20 9.65 -17.02
N ALA A 716 0.49 10.69 -17.47
CA ALA A 716 -0.28 11.56 -16.59
C ALA A 716 -1.29 10.76 -15.76
N GLN A 717 -2.15 9.96 -16.41
CA GLN A 717 -3.12 9.11 -15.72
C GLN A 717 -2.50 8.14 -14.71
N ALA A 718 -1.28 7.63 -14.98
CA ALA A 718 -0.54 6.79 -14.04
C ALA A 718 0.02 7.57 -12.82
N LYS A 719 0.39 8.85 -12.99
CA LYS A 719 0.96 9.69 -11.91
C LYS A 719 -0.07 10.46 -11.09
N ARG A 720 -1.33 10.55 -11.54
CA ARG A 720 -2.42 11.37 -10.96
C ARG A 720 -2.59 11.27 -9.43
N ASP A 721 -2.32 10.11 -8.85
CA ASP A 721 -2.60 9.82 -7.43
C ASP A 721 -1.39 9.97 -6.51
N GLU A 722 -0.17 9.88 -7.06
CA GLU A 722 1.13 9.96 -6.36
C GLU A 722 1.80 11.34 -6.52
N ARG A 723 1.83 11.85 -7.76
CA ARG A 723 2.47 13.11 -8.15
C ARG A 723 1.51 13.93 -9.01
N PRO A 724 0.49 14.56 -8.40
CA PRO A 724 -0.59 15.22 -9.14
C PRO A 724 -0.10 16.38 -10.03
N ILE A 725 0.95 17.11 -9.63
CA ILE A 725 1.47 18.23 -10.42
C ILE A 725 2.28 17.73 -11.61
N LEU A 726 3.09 16.68 -11.42
CA LEU A 726 3.71 15.99 -12.55
C LEU A 726 2.64 15.46 -13.53
N SER A 727 1.56 14.86 -13.03
CA SER A 727 0.42 14.43 -13.86
C SER A 727 -0.16 15.57 -14.69
N LEU A 728 -0.42 16.73 -14.06
CA LEU A 728 -0.95 17.89 -14.77
C LEU A 728 0.03 18.43 -15.82
N LEU A 729 1.32 18.53 -15.48
CA LEU A 729 2.35 18.99 -16.41
C LEU A 729 2.50 18.06 -17.62
N LEU A 730 2.50 16.74 -17.42
CA LEU A 730 2.52 15.76 -18.51
C LEU A 730 1.27 15.85 -19.39
N ALA A 731 0.10 16.13 -18.80
CA ALA A 731 -1.14 16.33 -19.56
C ALA A 731 -1.17 17.67 -20.33
N ILE A 732 -0.55 18.72 -19.79
CA ILE A 732 -0.32 20.01 -20.48
C ILE A 732 0.55 19.75 -21.73
N GLU A 733 1.67 19.05 -21.60
CA GLU A 733 2.54 18.74 -22.75
C GLU A 733 1.87 17.80 -23.76
N ALA A 734 1.07 16.83 -23.30
CA ALA A 734 0.29 15.95 -24.17
C ALA A 734 -0.63 16.73 -25.12
N VAL A 735 -1.29 17.78 -24.62
CA VAL A 735 -2.15 18.66 -25.42
C VAL A 735 -1.31 19.64 -26.27
N HIS A 736 -0.21 20.16 -25.71
CA HIS A 736 0.65 21.13 -26.39
C HIS A 736 1.28 20.59 -27.68
N ILE A 737 1.77 19.33 -27.68
CA ILE A 737 2.43 18.70 -28.84
C ILE A 737 1.56 18.72 -30.10
N THR A 738 0.24 18.55 -29.98
CA THR A 738 -0.70 18.66 -31.10
C THR A 738 -0.99 20.12 -31.49
N LEU A 739 -1.19 21.00 -30.51
CA LEU A 739 -1.52 22.40 -30.77
C LEU A 739 -0.41 23.18 -31.48
N GLN A 740 0.87 22.83 -31.27
CA GLN A 740 2.01 23.48 -31.95
C GLN A 740 1.93 23.48 -33.50
N LYS A 741 1.15 22.57 -34.09
CA LYS A 741 0.95 22.46 -35.55
C LYS A 741 -0.45 22.88 -36.02
N GLY A 742 -1.25 23.48 -35.14
CA GLY A 742 -2.66 23.81 -35.42
C GLY A 742 -3.55 22.58 -35.54
N GLU A 743 -3.12 21.43 -35.00
CA GLU A 743 -3.91 20.20 -34.96
C GLU A 743 -4.78 20.19 -33.69
N ALA A 744 -6.01 19.66 -33.78
CA ALA A 744 -6.87 19.53 -32.62
C ALA A 744 -6.26 18.55 -31.58
N PRO A 745 -6.45 18.78 -30.26
CA PRO A 745 -5.96 17.87 -29.23
C PRO A 745 -6.46 16.44 -29.40
N VAL A 746 -5.63 15.46 -29.05
CA VAL A 746 -6.08 14.07 -28.94
C VAL A 746 -7.11 13.98 -27.81
N PRO A 747 -8.30 13.36 -28.00
CA PRO A 747 -9.35 13.31 -26.98
C PRO A 747 -8.89 12.75 -25.62
N VAL A 748 -7.96 11.78 -25.65
CA VAL A 748 -7.35 11.19 -24.43
C VAL A 748 -6.47 12.20 -23.68
N ALA A 749 -5.77 13.09 -24.40
CA ALA A 749 -4.94 14.13 -23.82
C ALA A 749 -5.77 15.28 -23.22
N ASP A 750 -6.80 15.76 -23.92
CA ASP A 750 -7.73 16.77 -23.39
C ASP A 750 -8.51 16.22 -22.17
N ALA A 751 -8.94 14.95 -22.20
CA ALA A 751 -9.54 14.28 -21.06
C ALA A 751 -8.58 14.14 -19.86
N ALA A 752 -7.31 13.75 -20.10
CA ALA A 752 -6.30 13.65 -19.05
C ALA A 752 -5.95 15.02 -18.43
N LEU A 753 -5.92 16.09 -19.24
CA LEU A 753 -5.71 17.47 -18.79
C LEU A 753 -6.86 17.93 -17.89
N ARG A 754 -8.12 17.74 -18.34
CA ARG A 754 -9.30 18.12 -17.55
C ARG A 754 -9.43 17.31 -16.26
N ASP A 755 -9.18 16.00 -16.29
CA ASP A 755 -9.21 15.14 -15.09
C ASP A 755 -8.09 15.51 -14.10
N SER A 756 -6.86 15.75 -14.57
CA SER A 756 -5.76 16.19 -13.70
C SER A 756 -6.07 17.55 -13.05
N LEU A 757 -6.58 18.50 -13.83
CA LEU A 757 -6.87 19.86 -13.37
C LEU A 757 -8.04 19.91 -12.37
N THR A 758 -9.03 19.02 -12.47
CA THR A 758 -10.16 18.99 -11.52
C THR A 758 -9.83 18.26 -10.22
N ARG A 759 -8.76 17.46 -10.19
CA ARG A 759 -8.22 16.82 -8.98
C ARG A 759 -7.29 17.74 -8.20
N ILE A 760 -6.60 18.66 -8.88
CA ILE A 760 -5.77 19.67 -8.23
C ILE A 760 -6.64 20.80 -7.71
N GLY A 761 -6.49 21.12 -6.43
CA GLY A 761 -7.01 22.36 -5.87
C GLY A 761 -5.91 23.40 -5.67
N GLY A 762 -6.34 24.64 -5.48
CA GLY A 762 -5.46 25.75 -5.15
C GLY A 762 -4.72 26.34 -6.35
N ILE A 763 -4.15 27.53 -6.12
CA ILE A 763 -3.20 28.18 -7.01
C ILE A 763 -1.79 27.82 -6.52
N GLY A 764 -0.94 27.33 -7.42
CA GLY A 764 0.44 26.98 -7.12
C GLY A 764 1.36 28.20 -7.13
N LEU A 765 2.19 28.32 -6.08
CA LEU A 765 3.24 29.32 -5.95
C LEU A 765 4.58 28.58 -5.82
N LEU A 766 5.39 28.55 -6.89
CA LEU A 766 6.72 27.96 -6.83
C LEU A 766 7.64 28.83 -5.96
N ILE A 767 8.23 28.22 -4.94
CA ILE A 767 9.27 28.83 -4.10
C ILE A 767 10.66 28.31 -4.52
N GLY A 768 10.73 27.11 -5.09
CA GLY A 768 11.92 26.54 -5.75
C GLY A 768 12.74 25.58 -4.90
N GLU A 769 12.57 25.62 -3.57
CA GLU A 769 13.29 24.80 -2.59
C GLU A 769 12.32 24.30 -1.51
N PRO A 770 12.55 23.12 -0.89
CA PRO A 770 11.65 22.54 0.11
C PRO A 770 11.24 23.55 1.19
N VAL A 771 9.93 23.77 1.31
CA VAL A 771 9.36 24.77 2.22
C VAL A 771 9.08 24.10 3.56
N VAL A 772 9.77 24.55 4.61
CA VAL A 772 9.81 23.87 5.93
C VAL A 772 8.73 24.33 6.90
N ALA A 773 8.22 25.56 6.76
CA ALA A 773 7.17 26.12 7.63
C ALA A 773 6.41 27.27 6.95
N ALA A 774 5.20 27.56 7.43
CA ALA A 774 4.38 28.67 6.99
C ALA A 774 3.67 29.40 8.15
N ALA A 775 3.23 30.64 7.92
CA ALA A 775 2.32 31.34 8.83
C ALA A 775 1.50 32.40 8.11
N THR A 776 0.37 32.78 8.71
CA THR A 776 -0.56 33.80 8.18
C THR A 776 -1.07 34.71 9.29
N SER A 777 -1.23 36.01 9.02
CA SER A 777 -1.97 36.93 9.90
C SER A 777 -3.46 36.58 9.93
N ASP A 778 -4.17 36.98 11.00
CA ASP A 778 -5.60 36.68 11.17
C ASP A 778 -6.48 37.23 10.02
N ASP A 779 -6.04 38.31 9.38
CA ASP A 779 -6.71 38.97 8.25
C ASP A 779 -6.24 38.49 6.87
N GLY A 780 -5.24 37.60 6.81
CA GLY A 780 -4.66 37.08 5.57
C GLY A 780 -3.80 38.08 4.78
N ARG A 781 -3.58 39.30 5.29
CA ARG A 781 -2.78 40.32 4.58
C ARG A 781 -1.28 40.06 4.58
N VAL A 782 -0.81 39.23 5.51
CA VAL A 782 0.57 38.75 5.57
C VAL A 782 0.53 37.24 5.61
N ALA A 783 1.17 36.61 4.62
CA ALA A 783 1.51 35.20 4.64
C ALA A 783 3.00 35.04 4.37
N VAL A 784 3.60 34.08 5.06
CA VAL A 784 5.03 33.79 5.01
C VAL A 784 5.22 32.32 4.72
N ALA A 785 6.10 32.00 3.78
CA ALA A 785 6.67 30.67 3.59
C ALA A 785 8.19 30.74 3.71
N MET A 786 8.77 29.73 4.37
CA MET A 786 10.21 29.65 4.61
C MET A 786 10.78 28.36 4.04
N THR A 787 11.86 28.47 3.26
CA THR A 787 12.58 27.33 2.69
C THR A 787 13.71 26.86 3.61
N ALA A 788 14.15 25.61 3.44
CA ALA A 788 15.27 25.04 4.18
C ALA A 788 16.59 25.82 4.04
N ASN A 789 16.81 26.49 2.89
CA ASN A 789 17.99 27.34 2.66
C ASN A 789 17.85 28.78 3.21
N GLY A 790 16.69 29.12 3.76
CA GLY A 790 16.42 30.41 4.41
C GLY A 790 15.91 31.53 3.51
N THR A 791 15.37 31.21 2.33
CA THR A 791 14.54 32.16 1.58
C THR A 791 13.17 32.29 2.27
N LEU A 792 12.79 33.52 2.64
CA LEU A 792 11.48 33.90 3.16
C LEU A 792 10.69 34.64 2.07
N SER A 793 9.59 34.04 1.63
CA SER A 793 8.65 34.67 0.69
C SER A 793 7.46 35.22 1.47
N ILE A 794 7.15 36.51 1.30
CA ILE A 794 6.12 37.22 2.07
C ILE A 794 5.13 37.92 1.12
N TRP A 795 3.86 37.52 1.16
CA TRP A 795 2.81 38.06 0.26
C TRP A 795 1.51 38.35 1.00
N ASN A 796 0.53 38.89 0.27
CA ASN A 796 -0.84 39.09 0.72
C ASN A 796 -1.72 37.97 0.16
N LEU A 797 -2.35 37.15 1.00
CA LEU A 797 -3.25 36.09 0.51
C LEU A 797 -4.52 36.66 -0.12
N THR A 798 -4.99 37.83 0.34
CA THR A 798 -6.19 38.47 -0.22
C THR A 798 -5.94 39.11 -1.59
N ASP A 799 -4.68 39.20 -2.04
CA ASP A 799 -4.29 39.66 -3.37
C ASP A 799 -3.07 38.86 -3.88
N PRO A 800 -3.27 37.59 -4.29
CA PRO A 800 -2.19 36.69 -4.70
C PRO A 800 -1.63 37.02 -6.10
N GLY A 801 -2.15 38.05 -6.78
CA GLY A 801 -1.62 38.54 -8.05
C GLY A 801 -0.37 39.41 -7.89
N LEU A 802 -0.09 39.88 -6.67
CA LEU A 802 1.12 40.66 -6.36
C LEU A 802 2.31 39.72 -6.11
N PRO A 803 3.50 40.04 -6.66
CA PRO A 803 4.70 39.23 -6.43
C PRO A 803 5.10 39.27 -4.94
N PRO A 804 5.61 38.15 -4.38
CA PRO A 804 6.04 38.10 -2.99
C PRO A 804 7.25 39.02 -2.76
N ARG A 805 7.28 39.64 -1.58
CA ARG A 805 8.50 40.25 -1.02
C ARG A 805 9.41 39.13 -0.56
N VAL A 806 10.53 38.93 -1.26
CA VAL A 806 11.51 37.89 -0.93
C VAL A 806 12.66 38.48 -0.14
N VAL A 807 12.98 37.88 1.00
CA VAL A 807 14.15 38.22 1.83
C VAL A 807 14.86 36.96 2.28
N ASN A 808 16.18 37.02 2.45
CA ASN A 808 16.98 35.85 2.84
C ASN A 808 17.43 35.94 4.30
N THR A 809 17.40 34.80 4.97
CA THR A 809 18.01 34.59 6.28
C THR A 809 19.08 33.50 6.20
N PRO A 810 20.30 33.74 6.70
CA PRO A 810 21.32 32.69 6.80
C PRO A 810 20.98 31.72 7.93
N GLY A 811 21.75 30.63 8.03
CA GLY A 811 21.70 29.71 9.17
C GLY A 811 20.72 28.54 9.04
N SER A 812 20.20 28.27 7.84
CA SER A 812 19.24 27.19 7.54
C SER A 812 18.08 27.14 8.56
N PRO A 813 17.15 28.12 8.51
CA PRO A 813 16.11 28.25 9.51
C PRO A 813 15.15 27.06 9.44
N THR A 814 14.65 26.66 10.60
CA THR A 814 13.78 25.49 10.79
C THR A 814 12.47 25.86 11.45
N LEU A 815 12.40 26.98 12.17
CA LEU A 815 11.23 27.45 12.90
C LEU A 815 10.91 28.89 12.55
N LEU A 816 9.61 29.18 12.40
CA LEU A 816 9.09 30.54 12.29
C LEU A 816 7.82 30.72 13.12
N VAL A 817 7.54 31.95 13.55
CA VAL A 817 6.27 32.33 14.18
C VAL A 817 5.92 33.78 13.82
N LEU A 818 4.66 34.03 13.48
CA LEU A 818 4.12 35.33 13.08
C LEU A 818 3.13 35.84 14.15
N SER A 819 3.12 37.14 14.42
CA SER A 819 2.10 37.79 15.24
C SER A 819 0.74 37.81 14.53
N ARG A 820 -0.37 37.75 15.29
CA ARG A 820 -1.74 37.74 14.72
C ARG A 820 -2.05 38.92 13.81
N ASP A 821 -1.47 40.09 14.08
CA ASP A 821 -1.59 41.31 13.27
C ASP A 821 -0.69 41.32 12.01
N GLY A 822 0.17 40.30 11.83
CA GLY A 822 1.12 40.21 10.73
C GLY A 822 2.31 41.17 10.82
N ALA A 823 2.41 42.00 11.87
CA ALA A 823 3.44 43.04 11.96
C ALA A 823 4.83 42.51 12.33
N ARG A 824 4.92 41.35 12.98
CA ARG A 824 6.16 40.80 13.56
C ARG A 824 6.31 39.32 13.25
N LEU A 825 7.46 38.92 12.72
CA LEU A 825 7.84 37.54 12.45
C LEU A 825 9.13 37.22 13.22
N ALA A 826 9.23 36.05 13.84
CA ALA A 826 10.48 35.54 14.39
C ALA A 826 10.91 34.27 13.65
N THR A 827 12.21 34.12 13.37
CA THR A 827 12.79 32.95 12.68
C THR A 827 14.07 32.50 13.36
N THR A 828 14.30 31.19 13.42
CA THR A 828 15.57 30.60 13.91
C THR A 828 15.84 29.26 13.21
N GLY A 829 17.06 28.75 13.33
CA GLY A 829 17.53 27.52 12.70
C GLY A 829 18.33 26.64 13.64
N ALA A 830 19.13 25.75 13.05
CA ALA A 830 20.03 24.88 13.80
C ALA A 830 21.19 25.65 14.49
N ASP A 831 21.44 26.90 14.10
CA ASP A 831 22.39 27.78 14.78
C ASP A 831 21.89 28.14 16.20
N PRO A 832 22.61 27.73 17.25
CA PRO A 832 22.20 27.98 18.64
C PRO A 832 22.42 29.43 19.09
N THR A 833 22.98 30.30 18.24
CA THR A 833 23.34 31.67 18.59
C THR A 833 22.40 32.74 18.04
N SER A 834 21.68 32.46 16.95
CA SER A 834 20.89 33.46 16.22
C SER A 834 19.36 33.21 16.23
N VAL A 835 18.62 34.21 16.71
CA VAL A 835 17.18 34.37 16.47
C VAL A 835 16.97 35.72 15.80
N ARG A 836 16.18 35.77 14.73
CA ARG A 836 15.89 37.00 14.00
C ARG A 836 14.45 37.40 14.16
N LEU A 837 14.24 38.63 14.62
CA LEU A 837 12.94 39.29 14.68
C LEU A 837 12.82 40.25 13.51
N TRP A 838 11.80 40.07 12.70
CA TRP A 838 11.48 40.87 11.52
C TRP A 838 10.31 41.79 11.82
N ASP A 839 10.48 43.07 11.51
CA ASP A 839 9.37 44.03 11.38
C ASP A 839 8.85 43.96 9.94
N LEU A 840 7.55 43.66 9.79
CA LEU A 840 6.86 43.51 8.51
C LEU A 840 5.90 44.68 8.19
N SER A 841 5.80 45.66 9.09
CA SER A 841 4.90 46.83 8.96
C SER A 841 5.35 47.81 7.87
N GLY A 842 6.64 47.81 7.53
CA GLY A 842 7.21 48.61 6.46
C GLY A 842 7.01 48.01 5.05
N THR A 843 7.41 48.76 4.03
CA THR A 843 7.44 48.29 2.64
C THR A 843 8.38 47.11 2.45
N MET A 844 9.58 47.18 3.04
CA MET A 844 10.55 46.09 3.10
C MET A 844 10.67 45.53 4.53
N PRO A 845 10.76 44.19 4.70
CA PRO A 845 11.04 43.57 6.00
C PRO A 845 12.38 44.03 6.58
N VAL A 846 12.42 44.34 7.88
CA VAL A 846 13.65 44.71 8.58
C VAL A 846 13.95 43.71 9.70
N ALA A 847 15.06 42.98 9.60
CA ALA A 847 15.50 42.05 10.63
C ALA A 847 16.35 42.74 11.72
N ARG A 848 16.14 42.33 12.97
CA ARG A 848 17.05 42.52 14.10
C ARG A 848 17.39 41.17 14.72
N GLU A 849 18.67 40.95 14.98
CA GLU A 849 19.16 39.78 15.69
C GLU A 849 18.92 39.91 17.21
N LEU A 850 18.52 38.80 17.83
CA LEU A 850 18.30 38.64 19.27
C LEU A 850 19.21 37.50 19.75
N ALA A 851 19.70 37.63 20.98
CA ALA A 851 20.50 36.57 21.60
C ALA A 851 19.64 35.32 21.85
N ALA A 852 20.15 34.17 21.43
CA ALA A 852 19.54 32.88 21.71
C ALA A 852 19.91 32.36 23.13
N PRO A 853 19.21 31.32 23.64
CA PRO A 853 19.44 30.79 24.99
C PRO A 853 20.78 30.04 25.16
N GLY A 854 21.36 29.55 24.05
CA GLY A 854 22.70 28.95 23.95
C GLY A 854 22.72 27.50 23.45
N GLY A 855 21.61 26.77 23.55
CA GLY A 855 21.40 25.48 22.87
C GLY A 855 20.72 25.64 21.50
N ILE A 856 20.45 24.52 20.82
CA ILE A 856 19.74 24.51 19.54
C ILE A 856 18.30 24.97 19.79
N ASN A 857 17.84 26.00 19.08
CA ASN A 857 16.51 26.55 19.26
C ASN A 857 15.44 25.59 18.74
N THR A 858 14.59 25.06 19.63
CA THR A 858 13.59 24.01 19.32
C THR A 858 12.14 24.46 19.45
N ALA A 859 11.88 25.65 20.01
CA ALA A 859 10.53 26.22 20.06
C ALA A 859 10.55 27.76 20.03
N LEU A 860 9.56 28.35 19.36
CA LEU A 860 9.27 29.79 19.33
C LEU A 860 7.79 30.04 19.63
N ALA A 861 7.47 31.15 20.31
CA ALA A 861 6.11 31.66 20.43
C ALA A 861 6.09 33.19 20.51
N ILE A 862 5.11 33.85 19.89
CA ILE A 862 4.82 35.28 20.08
C ILE A 862 3.47 35.39 20.82
N SER A 863 3.36 36.34 21.76
CA SER A 863 2.11 36.56 22.49
C SER A 863 1.00 37.14 21.59
N ASP A 864 -0.27 36.86 21.90
CA ASP A 864 -1.43 37.32 21.09
C ASP A 864 -1.46 38.83 20.81
N ASN A 865 -0.94 39.63 21.74
CA ASN A 865 -0.82 41.09 21.63
C ASN A 865 0.44 41.58 20.88
N GLY A 866 1.26 40.67 20.35
CA GLY A 866 2.51 40.96 19.63
C GLY A 866 3.64 41.55 20.49
N ARG A 867 3.48 41.65 21.82
CA ARG A 867 4.41 42.37 22.72
C ARG A 867 5.52 41.50 23.30
N GLN A 868 5.41 40.18 23.29
CA GLN A 868 6.42 39.27 23.83
C GLN A 868 6.81 38.19 22.82
N LEU A 869 8.05 37.72 22.91
CA LEU A 869 8.59 36.56 22.18
C LEU A 869 9.24 35.61 23.18
N ALA A 870 8.87 34.34 23.15
CA ALA A 870 9.55 33.28 23.90
C ALA A 870 10.36 32.39 22.93
N ILE A 871 11.57 32.03 23.35
CA ILE A 871 12.52 31.17 22.63
C ILE A 871 12.93 30.05 23.59
N GLY A 872 12.78 28.80 23.17
CA GLY A 872 13.17 27.61 23.94
C GLY A 872 14.19 26.75 23.19
N ASP A 873 15.15 26.18 23.91
CA ASP A 873 16.22 25.35 23.35
C ASP A 873 16.16 23.85 23.75
N ASP A 874 17.04 23.07 23.11
CA ASP A 874 17.22 21.63 23.32
C ASP A 874 17.78 21.26 24.70
N GLN A 875 18.43 22.20 25.38
CA GLN A 875 18.93 22.05 26.76
C GLN A 875 17.86 22.35 27.81
N GLY A 876 16.70 22.87 27.40
CA GLY A 876 15.64 23.28 28.31
C GLY A 876 15.87 24.67 28.90
N VAL A 877 16.45 25.61 28.16
CA VAL A 877 16.50 27.02 28.54
C VAL A 877 15.38 27.75 27.80
N VAL A 878 14.67 28.66 28.49
CA VAL A 878 13.70 29.56 27.85
C VAL A 878 14.07 31.02 28.13
N LEU A 879 14.13 31.82 27.07
CA LEU A 879 14.25 33.29 27.13
C LEU A 879 12.92 33.93 26.71
N VAL A 880 12.50 34.96 27.44
CA VAL A 880 11.34 35.79 27.09
C VAL A 880 11.77 37.24 26.87
N TYR A 881 11.45 37.78 25.70
CA TYR A 881 11.76 39.14 25.26
C TYR A 881 10.55 40.05 25.33
N ASP A 882 10.72 41.27 25.87
CA ASP A 882 9.76 42.37 25.71
C ASP A 882 10.03 43.09 24.37
N LEU A 883 9.15 42.86 23.39
CA LEU A 883 9.21 43.47 22.06
C LEU A 883 8.71 44.92 22.03
N THR A 884 8.27 45.49 23.16
CA THR A 884 8.01 46.92 23.34
C THR A 884 9.17 47.68 23.97
N ASN A 885 10.14 46.98 24.58
CA ASN A 885 11.42 47.56 25.00
C ASN A 885 12.61 46.71 24.49
N PRO A 886 13.02 46.88 23.21
CA PRO A 886 14.11 46.13 22.59
C PRO A 886 15.46 46.12 23.32
N SER A 887 15.73 47.12 24.15
CA SER A 887 16.96 47.26 24.94
C SER A 887 16.89 46.58 26.31
N ALA A 888 15.74 46.06 26.72
CA ALA A 888 15.62 45.28 27.94
C ALA A 888 16.35 43.93 27.80
N THR A 889 17.07 43.53 28.85
CA THR A 889 17.62 42.17 28.94
C THR A 889 16.48 41.15 28.97
N PRO A 890 16.55 40.05 28.18
CA PRO A 890 15.52 39.02 28.19
C PRO A 890 15.40 38.35 29.56
N GLN A 891 14.17 38.02 29.95
CA GLN A 891 13.91 37.23 31.14
C GLN A 891 14.28 35.77 30.88
N ARG A 892 15.30 35.26 31.58
CA ARG A 892 15.67 33.82 31.54
C ARG A 892 14.85 33.05 32.56
N LEU A 893 14.00 32.14 32.10
CA LEU A 893 13.18 31.32 32.99
C LEU A 893 14.03 30.20 33.61
N SER A 894 13.85 29.98 34.91
CA SER A 894 14.69 29.10 35.73
C SER A 894 13.90 27.87 36.20
N GLY A 895 14.60 26.74 36.39
CA GLY A 895 14.02 25.53 36.99
C GLY A 895 13.90 24.29 36.08
N LEU A 896 14.39 24.37 34.84
CA LEU A 896 14.30 23.31 33.82
C LEU A 896 15.40 22.23 33.90
N GLY A 897 16.33 22.32 34.85
CA GLY A 897 17.36 21.28 35.09
C GLY A 897 18.44 21.12 34.02
N GLY A 898 18.35 21.83 32.88
CA GLY A 898 19.40 21.89 31.86
C GLY A 898 19.64 20.59 31.09
N ARG A 899 18.61 19.72 30.95
CA ARG A 899 18.74 18.37 30.37
C ARG A 899 17.52 17.90 29.54
N SER A 900 16.65 18.80 29.10
CA SER A 900 15.45 18.39 28.34
C SER A 900 14.93 19.46 27.40
N ALA A 901 14.93 19.13 26.10
CA ALA A 901 14.42 19.98 25.04
C ALA A 901 13.01 20.52 25.30
N VAL A 902 12.82 21.80 24.99
CA VAL A 902 11.50 22.44 24.89
C VAL A 902 10.94 22.15 23.50
N ARG A 903 9.88 21.34 23.40
CA ARG A 903 9.28 20.98 22.11
C ARG A 903 8.15 21.92 21.67
N SER A 904 7.51 22.60 22.61
CA SER A 904 6.42 23.51 22.31
C SER A 904 6.29 24.60 23.39
N LEU A 905 5.89 25.81 22.97
CA LEU A 905 5.70 26.99 23.78
C LEU A 905 4.35 27.63 23.46
N ALA A 906 3.63 28.09 24.49
CA ALA A 906 2.39 28.85 24.30
C ALA A 906 2.25 29.93 25.37
N PHE A 907 1.88 31.15 24.97
CA PHE A 907 1.47 32.21 25.91
C PHE A 907 0.00 32.07 26.26
N SER A 908 -0.39 32.54 27.45
CA SER A 908 -1.80 32.86 27.72
C SER A 908 -2.25 34.08 26.89
N PRO A 909 -3.55 34.23 26.58
CA PRO A 909 -4.07 35.34 25.77
C PRO A 909 -3.79 36.74 26.35
N ASP A 910 -3.60 36.86 27.66
CA ASP A 910 -3.25 38.09 28.37
C ASP A 910 -1.73 38.35 28.47
N GLY A 911 -0.90 37.42 27.99
CA GLY A 911 0.57 37.49 28.06
C GLY A 911 1.15 37.42 29.48
N GLN A 912 0.37 36.98 30.48
CA GLN A 912 0.85 36.89 31.87
C GLN A 912 1.48 35.53 32.21
N LEU A 913 1.12 34.47 31.47
CA LEU A 913 1.62 33.12 31.64
C LEU A 913 2.31 32.62 30.37
N LEU A 914 3.31 31.75 30.55
CA LEU A 914 3.92 30.96 29.48
C LEU A 914 3.88 29.49 29.88
N ALA A 915 3.44 28.63 28.98
CA ALA A 915 3.51 27.18 29.15
C ALA A 915 4.60 26.57 28.27
N THR A 916 5.24 25.51 28.78
CA THR A 916 6.28 24.77 28.07
C THR A 916 5.95 23.28 28.05
N GLY A 917 6.00 22.68 26.86
CA GLY A 917 5.94 21.23 26.67
C GLY A 917 7.36 20.69 26.46
N ASN A 918 7.79 19.75 27.29
CA ASN A 918 9.17 19.26 27.31
C ASN A 918 9.28 17.76 27.02
N ALA A 919 10.47 17.35 26.54
CA ALA A 919 10.81 15.95 26.29
C ALA A 919 10.84 15.08 27.56
N ASP A 920 11.12 15.66 28.74
CA ASP A 920 11.14 14.99 30.05
C ASP A 920 9.76 14.62 30.62
N SER A 921 8.72 14.61 29.78
CA SER A 921 7.34 14.29 30.19
C SER A 921 6.84 15.21 31.32
N GLN A 922 7.16 16.51 31.23
CA GLN A 922 6.64 17.54 32.13
C GLN A 922 6.03 18.70 31.33
N ALA A 923 4.79 19.05 31.67
CA ALA A 923 4.22 20.36 31.34
C ALA A 923 4.63 21.34 32.43
N ARG A 924 5.06 22.55 32.08
CA ARG A 924 5.40 23.61 33.05
C ARG A 924 4.64 24.88 32.70
N LEU A 925 4.22 25.63 33.73
CA LEU A 925 3.44 26.86 33.61
C LEU A 925 4.10 27.97 34.43
N TYR A 926 4.66 28.97 33.76
CA TYR A 926 5.43 30.07 34.33
C TYR A 926 4.57 31.33 34.51
N ASN A 927 4.76 32.03 35.63
CA ASN A 927 4.18 33.35 35.87
C ASN A 927 5.18 34.45 35.51
N LEU A 928 4.95 35.14 34.39
CA LEU A 928 5.86 36.16 33.87
C LEU A 928 5.84 37.45 34.71
N ALA A 929 4.68 37.83 35.25
CA ALA A 929 4.51 39.01 36.11
C ALA A 929 5.34 38.94 37.41
N SER A 930 5.74 37.75 37.85
CA SER A 930 6.53 37.55 39.07
C SER A 930 8.00 37.98 38.95
N GLY A 931 8.52 38.18 37.73
CA GLY A 931 9.93 38.47 37.46
C GLY A 931 10.90 37.31 37.71
N SER A 932 10.64 36.48 38.73
CA SER A 932 11.47 35.35 39.18
C SER A 932 11.31 34.06 38.37
N GLY A 933 10.32 34.00 37.47
CA GLY A 933 10.05 32.80 36.69
C GLY A 933 9.53 31.63 37.54
N SER A 934 8.76 31.92 38.60
CA SER A 934 8.09 30.88 39.37
C SER A 934 7.14 30.07 38.47
N TYR A 935 7.13 28.76 38.65
CA TYR A 935 6.37 27.84 37.82
C TYR A 935 5.68 26.74 38.62
N THR A 936 4.56 26.25 38.10
CA THR A 936 4.00 24.94 38.48
C THR A 936 4.29 23.92 37.39
N ARG A 937 4.29 22.63 37.74
CA ARG A 937 4.54 21.52 36.81
C ARG A 937 3.55 20.40 37.00
N GLU A 938 3.29 19.68 35.92
CA GLU A 938 2.57 18.41 35.91
C GLU A 938 3.40 17.34 35.19
N ARG A 939 3.37 16.10 35.67
CA ARG A 939 4.08 14.97 35.07
C ARG A 939 3.16 14.13 34.17
N THR A 940 3.67 13.75 33.01
CA THR A 940 2.94 13.02 31.97
C THR A 940 3.56 11.64 31.74
N ARG A 941 2.91 10.77 30.95
CA ARG A 941 3.44 9.43 30.64
C ARG A 941 4.38 9.38 29.43
N GLY A 942 4.43 10.44 28.63
CA GLY A 942 5.34 10.55 27.49
C GLY A 942 5.73 12.00 27.22
N ALA A 943 6.80 12.15 26.43
CA ALA A 943 7.33 13.43 25.97
C ALA A 943 6.23 14.28 25.33
N LEU A 944 6.17 15.56 25.68
CA LEU A 944 5.16 16.47 25.14
C LEU A 944 5.57 16.96 23.74
N THR A 945 4.64 16.92 22.81
CA THR A 945 4.85 17.28 21.40
C THR A 945 4.26 18.65 21.07
N SER A 946 3.06 18.96 21.55
CA SER A 946 2.37 20.24 21.35
C SER A 946 1.62 20.66 22.63
N ILE A 947 1.55 21.98 22.90
CA ILE A 947 0.84 22.58 24.04
C ILE A 947 0.16 23.89 23.62
N THR A 948 -1.06 24.14 24.10
CA THR A 948 -1.85 25.32 23.72
C THR A 948 -2.81 25.78 24.83
N PHE A 949 -3.08 27.09 24.89
CA PHE A 949 -4.09 27.69 25.78
C PHE A 949 -5.45 27.83 25.10
N SER A 950 -6.52 27.93 25.89
CA SER A 950 -7.82 28.44 25.44
C SER A 950 -7.80 29.97 25.30
N ASN A 951 -8.67 30.52 24.45
CA ASN A 951 -8.78 31.97 24.22
C ASN A 951 -9.25 32.75 25.47
N ASN A 952 -9.93 32.07 26.41
CA ASN A 952 -10.27 32.60 27.72
C ASN A 952 -9.15 32.44 28.79
N GLY A 953 -8.02 31.80 28.45
CA GLY A 953 -6.88 31.58 29.35
C GLY A 953 -7.11 30.62 30.53
N ARG A 954 -8.31 30.03 30.66
CA ARG A 954 -8.69 29.17 31.79
C ARG A 954 -8.31 27.71 31.62
N TRP A 955 -7.94 27.31 30.41
CA TRP A 955 -7.61 25.94 30.06
C TRP A 955 -6.31 25.88 29.28
N ILE A 956 -5.64 24.75 29.43
CA ILE A 956 -4.47 24.37 28.65
C ILE A 956 -4.63 22.93 28.19
N VAL A 957 -4.27 22.63 26.96
CA VAL A 957 -4.26 21.27 26.41
C VAL A 957 -2.85 20.94 25.93
N TYR A 958 -2.40 19.72 26.17
CA TYR A 958 -1.17 19.20 25.59
C TYR A 958 -1.36 17.78 25.02
N GLY A 959 -0.57 17.48 24.00
CA GLY A 959 -0.42 16.17 23.39
C GLY A 959 0.96 15.57 23.68
N SER A 960 1.06 14.24 23.69
CA SER A 960 2.31 13.52 23.94
C SER A 960 2.58 12.39 22.95
N ALA A 961 3.85 11.97 22.93
CA ALA A 961 4.36 10.94 22.03
C ALA A 961 3.79 9.53 22.29
N ASP A 962 3.18 9.29 23.46
CA ASP A 962 2.44 8.06 23.79
C ASP A 962 0.95 8.10 23.37
N GLY A 963 0.53 9.14 22.64
CA GLY A 963 -0.83 9.31 22.14
C GLY A 963 -1.82 9.92 23.13
N GLN A 964 -1.40 10.29 24.35
CA GLN A 964 -2.30 10.99 25.27
C GLN A 964 -2.54 12.43 24.83
N VAL A 965 -3.80 12.85 24.96
CA VAL A 965 -4.19 14.26 25.00
C VAL A 965 -4.76 14.54 26.39
N ARG A 966 -4.27 15.59 27.05
CA ARG A 966 -4.76 16.00 28.37
C ARG A 966 -5.18 17.45 28.36
N LEU A 967 -6.37 17.68 28.90
CA LEU A 967 -6.93 19.00 29.18
C LEU A 967 -6.74 19.31 30.66
N TRP A 968 -6.27 20.51 30.95
CA TRP A 968 -6.09 21.02 32.30
C TRP A 968 -6.80 22.35 32.49
N ARG A 969 -7.51 22.47 33.61
CA ARG A 969 -8.04 23.73 34.11
C ARG A 969 -6.96 24.46 34.89
N LEU A 970 -6.93 25.78 34.76
CA LEU A 970 -6.01 26.64 35.47
C LEU A 970 -6.71 27.46 36.56
N SER A 971 -6.01 27.66 37.68
CA SER A 971 -6.36 28.58 38.75
C SER A 971 -5.19 29.54 38.96
N GLY A 972 -5.21 30.66 38.24
CA GLY A 972 -4.04 31.53 38.10
C GLY A 972 -2.88 30.79 37.41
N ALA A 973 -1.70 30.84 38.01
CA ALA A 973 -0.50 30.16 37.51
C ALA A 973 -0.36 28.69 37.98
N GLN A 974 -1.46 28.03 38.33
CA GLN A 974 -1.48 26.65 38.85
C GLN A 974 -2.39 25.74 38.03
N PHE A 975 -1.92 24.51 37.81
CA PHE A 975 -2.73 23.37 37.37
C PHE A 975 -3.72 22.97 38.48
N ASP A 976 -5.02 23.04 38.19
CA ASP A 976 -6.11 22.79 39.17
C ASP A 976 -6.72 21.39 39.01
N SER A 977 -7.28 21.11 37.83
CA SER A 977 -8.02 19.87 37.57
C SER A 977 -7.78 19.35 36.14
N ALA A 978 -7.74 18.03 35.98
CA ALA A 978 -7.28 17.36 34.76
C ALA A 978 -8.32 16.42 34.15
N TYR A 979 -8.34 16.34 32.83
CA TYR A 979 -9.14 15.41 32.05
C TYR A 979 -8.23 14.74 31.01
N VAL A 980 -8.20 13.40 31.00
CA VAL A 980 -7.52 12.62 29.96
C VAL A 980 -8.50 12.39 28.83
N LEU A 981 -8.21 12.92 27.65
CA LEU A 981 -9.07 12.82 26.48
C LEU A 981 -8.71 11.54 25.70
N LEU A 982 -9.73 10.69 25.50
CA LEU A 982 -9.58 9.36 24.90
C LEU A 982 -9.93 9.41 23.41
N GLY A 983 -9.08 8.81 22.57
CA GLY A 983 -9.38 8.61 21.15
C GLY A 983 -8.15 8.36 20.26
N LEU A 984 -6.99 8.91 20.62
CA LEU A 984 -5.72 8.69 19.89
C LEU A 984 -4.87 7.60 20.55
N THR A 985 -4.07 6.91 19.74
CA THR A 985 -3.27 5.74 20.15
C THR A 985 -1.81 5.77 19.67
N ALA A 986 -1.47 6.63 18.71
CA ALA A 986 -0.10 6.93 18.29
C ALA A 986 0.28 8.38 18.64
N GLU A 987 1.57 8.72 18.56
CA GLU A 987 2.14 10.05 18.81
C GLU A 987 1.21 11.18 18.37
N VAL A 988 0.81 12.04 19.31
CA VAL A 988 0.07 13.27 18.98
C VAL A 988 1.06 14.21 18.29
N THR A 989 0.76 14.64 17.06
CA THR A 989 1.67 15.53 16.32
C THR A 989 1.36 17.00 16.56
N ASP A 990 0.08 17.35 16.68
CA ASP A 990 -0.36 18.69 17.07
C ASP A 990 -1.70 18.66 17.83
N VAL A 991 -1.94 19.68 18.66
CA VAL A 991 -3.19 19.88 19.39
C VAL A 991 -3.60 21.35 19.43
N ARG A 992 -4.88 21.61 19.14
CA ARG A 992 -5.48 22.94 19.05
C ARG A 992 -6.79 23.02 19.82
N ILE A 993 -7.08 24.20 20.36
CA ILE A 993 -8.41 24.56 20.87
C ILE A 993 -9.06 25.46 19.82
N ALA A 994 -10.28 25.13 19.44
CA ALA A 994 -11.03 25.85 18.43
C ALA A 994 -11.44 27.26 18.92
N PRO A 995 -11.52 28.26 18.02
CA PRO A 995 -12.12 29.55 18.33
C PRO A 995 -13.48 29.42 19.03
N GLY A 996 -13.69 30.24 20.07
CA GLY A 996 -14.88 30.13 20.94
C GLY A 996 -14.78 29.10 22.06
N ASP A 997 -13.63 28.41 22.21
CA ASP A 997 -13.30 27.49 23.31
C ASP A 997 -14.29 26.33 23.50
N ARG A 998 -14.97 25.86 22.44
CA ARG A 998 -15.86 24.70 22.53
C ARG A 998 -15.21 23.37 22.15
N LEU A 999 -14.33 23.35 21.14
CA LEU A 999 -13.77 22.09 20.63
C LEU A 999 -12.26 22.00 20.91
N ILE A 1000 -11.80 20.79 21.24
CA ILE A 1000 -10.40 20.42 21.28
C ILE A 1000 -10.15 19.48 20.10
N ILE A 1001 -9.06 19.66 19.38
CA ILE A 1001 -8.73 18.89 18.18
C ILE A 1001 -7.27 18.46 18.26
N ALA A 1002 -7.00 17.17 18.09
CA ALA A 1002 -5.64 16.63 18.06
C ALA A 1002 -5.46 15.66 16.90
N GLY A 1003 -4.32 15.76 16.23
CA GLY A 1003 -3.89 14.92 15.12
C GLY A 1003 -2.78 13.97 15.55
N SER A 1004 -2.67 12.82 14.88
CA SER A 1004 -1.72 11.77 15.24
C SER A 1004 -0.82 11.33 14.09
N ALA A 1005 0.30 10.71 14.43
CA ALA A 1005 1.24 10.10 13.49
C ALA A 1005 0.65 8.92 12.69
N ASP A 1006 -0.48 8.36 13.11
CA ASP A 1006 -1.22 7.31 12.38
C ASP A 1006 -2.26 7.87 11.37
N GLY A 1007 -2.38 9.19 11.23
CA GLY A 1007 -3.36 9.86 10.36
C GLY A 1007 -4.73 10.10 11.01
N THR A 1008 -4.97 9.59 12.22
CA THR A 1008 -6.21 9.85 12.97
C THR A 1008 -6.24 11.29 13.46
N THR A 1009 -7.40 11.95 13.34
CA THR A 1009 -7.67 13.22 14.05
C THR A 1009 -8.91 13.06 14.91
N CYS A 1010 -8.81 13.42 16.19
CA CYS A 1010 -9.90 13.32 17.16
C CYS A 1010 -10.38 14.70 17.59
N ILE A 1011 -11.69 14.81 17.83
CA ILE A 1011 -12.35 16.03 18.30
C ILE A 1011 -13.09 15.74 19.60
N TRP A 1012 -12.90 16.57 20.62
CA TRP A 1012 -13.61 16.55 21.90
C TRP A 1012 -14.38 17.85 22.12
N ASP A 1013 -15.42 17.80 22.95
CA ASP A 1013 -16.22 18.98 23.33
C ASP A 1013 -15.84 19.40 24.76
N LEU A 1014 -15.35 20.64 24.93
CA LEU A 1014 -14.83 21.17 26.19
C LEU A 1014 -15.93 21.30 27.27
N GLU A 1015 -17.19 21.42 26.86
CA GLU A 1015 -18.32 21.60 27.78
C GLU A 1015 -18.95 20.27 28.20
N ALA A 1016 -18.72 19.19 27.46
CA ALA A 1016 -19.24 17.84 27.75
C ALA A 1016 -18.44 17.10 28.84
N ARG A 1017 -18.25 17.74 30.01
CA ARG A 1017 -17.31 17.34 31.09
C ARG A 1017 -17.52 15.95 31.72
N SER A 1018 -18.55 15.21 31.33
CA SER A 1018 -18.80 13.83 31.75
C SER A 1018 -18.38 12.77 30.74
N ASP A 1019 -18.09 13.16 29.48
CA ASP A 1019 -17.59 12.23 28.46
C ASP A 1019 -16.20 12.65 27.98
N ASN A 1020 -15.20 11.84 28.35
CA ASN A 1020 -13.81 12.04 27.95
C ASN A 1020 -13.49 11.44 26.57
N ARG A 1021 -14.46 10.82 25.88
CA ARG A 1021 -14.27 10.22 24.55
C ARG A 1021 -14.29 11.27 23.45
N ALA A 1022 -13.59 11.00 22.35
CA ALA A 1022 -13.70 11.81 21.15
C ALA A 1022 -15.15 11.81 20.64
N ARG A 1023 -15.75 13.00 20.61
CA ARG A 1023 -17.07 13.27 20.03
C ARG A 1023 -17.12 12.89 18.55
N VAL A 1024 -16.01 13.12 17.83
CA VAL A 1024 -15.83 12.70 16.44
C VAL A 1024 -14.41 12.18 16.25
N VAL A 1025 -14.26 11.05 15.55
CA VAL A 1025 -12.97 10.55 15.06
C VAL A 1025 -12.97 10.72 13.54
N LEU A 1026 -12.17 11.65 13.05
CA LEU A 1026 -12.00 11.93 11.63
C LEU A 1026 -11.04 10.90 11.03
N ARG A 1027 -11.55 10.10 10.08
CA ARG A 1027 -10.80 9.03 9.40
C ARG A 1027 -10.83 9.30 7.89
N GLY A 1028 -9.66 9.52 7.29
CA GLY A 1028 -9.58 9.91 5.88
C GLY A 1028 -8.21 10.46 5.46
N GLN A 1029 -7.36 10.85 6.40
CA GLN A 1029 -5.92 10.95 6.16
C GLN A 1029 -5.27 9.56 6.24
N THR A 1030 -4.28 9.32 5.36
CA THR A 1030 -3.64 8.01 5.18
C THR A 1030 -2.20 7.95 5.67
N ALA A 1031 -1.66 9.05 6.18
CA ALA A 1031 -0.31 9.17 6.71
C ALA A 1031 -0.25 10.13 7.91
N ARG A 1032 0.91 10.22 8.55
CA ARG A 1032 1.21 11.16 9.66
C ARG A 1032 0.63 12.54 9.40
N ILE A 1033 -0.18 13.04 10.34
CA ILE A 1033 -0.64 14.42 10.34
C ILE A 1033 0.55 15.34 10.63
N THR A 1034 0.84 16.25 9.71
CA THR A 1034 1.95 17.22 9.82
C THR A 1034 1.49 18.57 10.35
N GLY A 1035 0.24 18.97 10.10
CA GLY A 1035 -0.33 20.22 10.60
C GLY A 1035 -1.86 20.24 10.66
N LEU A 1036 -2.39 21.11 11.53
CA LEU A 1036 -3.82 21.31 11.79
C LEU A 1036 -4.17 22.80 11.71
N ALA A 1037 -5.16 23.17 10.90
CA ALA A 1037 -5.64 24.55 10.79
C ALA A 1037 -7.16 24.65 10.85
N LEU A 1038 -7.67 25.67 11.55
CA LEU A 1038 -9.10 25.96 11.71
C LEU A 1038 -9.42 27.34 11.15
N ASN A 1039 -10.58 27.50 10.53
CA ASN A 1039 -11.11 28.83 10.24
C ASN A 1039 -11.65 29.52 11.51
N GLY A 1040 -11.80 30.84 11.50
CA GLY A 1040 -12.10 31.64 12.71
C GLY A 1040 -13.45 31.38 13.38
N ASN A 1041 -14.36 30.64 12.74
CA ASN A 1041 -15.64 30.20 13.33
C ASN A 1041 -15.69 28.69 13.60
N ALA A 1042 -14.57 27.98 13.46
CA ALA A 1042 -14.44 26.53 13.64
C ALA A 1042 -15.43 25.67 12.83
N SER A 1043 -15.91 26.16 11.68
CA SER A 1043 -16.78 25.37 10.77
C SER A 1043 -16.00 24.51 9.77
N ARG A 1044 -14.69 24.78 9.61
CA ARG A 1044 -13.77 24.06 8.73
C ARG A 1044 -12.48 23.75 9.47
N LEU A 1045 -12.04 22.50 9.38
CA LEU A 1045 -10.72 22.03 9.79
C LEU A 1045 -9.97 21.51 8.56
N ALA A 1046 -8.74 21.95 8.35
CA ALA A 1046 -7.81 21.32 7.43
C ALA A 1046 -6.78 20.51 8.19
N THR A 1047 -6.51 19.30 7.72
CA THR A 1047 -5.48 18.39 8.23
C THR A 1047 -4.50 18.10 7.11
N ALA A 1048 -3.21 18.43 7.27
CA ALA A 1048 -2.15 18.16 6.31
C ALA A 1048 -1.48 16.79 6.59
N GLY A 1049 -1.12 16.07 5.53
CA GLY A 1049 -0.54 14.72 5.60
C GLY A 1049 0.86 14.62 4.99
N ALA A 1050 1.68 13.73 5.55
CA ALA A 1050 3.02 13.41 5.03
C ALA A 1050 3.00 12.70 3.66
N ASP A 1051 1.83 12.27 3.17
CA ASP A 1051 1.60 11.69 1.84
C ASP A 1051 1.21 12.72 0.76
N GLY A 1052 1.33 14.02 1.06
CA GLY A 1052 0.98 15.10 0.14
C GLY A 1052 -0.51 15.45 0.08
N ARG A 1053 -1.36 14.76 0.84
CA ARG A 1053 -2.81 14.98 0.86
C ARG A 1053 -3.21 16.00 1.91
N ILE A 1054 -4.20 16.83 1.61
CA ILE A 1054 -4.89 17.66 2.60
C ILE A 1054 -6.36 17.26 2.65
N ALA A 1055 -6.86 16.88 3.82
CA ALA A 1055 -8.27 16.64 4.03
C ALA A 1055 -8.93 17.87 4.66
N LEU A 1056 -10.01 18.37 4.03
CA LEU A 1056 -10.84 19.45 4.55
C LEU A 1056 -12.15 18.89 5.10
N TRP A 1057 -12.41 19.18 6.37
CA TRP A 1057 -13.51 18.65 7.16
C TRP A 1057 -14.56 19.72 7.45
N ASN A 1058 -15.83 19.38 7.29
CA ASN A 1058 -16.95 20.26 7.62
C ASN A 1058 -17.46 19.98 9.04
N LEU A 1059 -17.01 20.77 10.01
CA LEU A 1059 -17.34 20.57 11.43
C LEU A 1059 -18.79 20.97 11.80
N THR A 1060 -19.55 21.54 10.87
CA THR A 1060 -20.99 21.81 11.04
C THR A 1060 -21.89 20.75 10.39
N ALA A 1061 -21.31 19.69 9.80
CA ALA A 1061 -22.08 18.55 9.33
C ALA A 1061 -22.65 17.75 10.51
N ALA A 1062 -23.72 16.98 10.27
CA ALA A 1062 -24.32 16.11 11.29
C ALA A 1062 -23.35 15.01 11.74
N ASP A 1063 -22.59 14.44 10.78
CA ASP A 1063 -21.43 13.58 11.03
C ASP A 1063 -20.21 14.18 10.31
N PRO A 1064 -19.33 14.91 11.02
CA PRO A 1064 -18.11 15.47 10.44
C PRO A 1064 -17.05 14.43 10.08
N GLY A 1065 -17.18 13.17 10.53
CA GLY A 1065 -16.19 12.11 10.30
C GLY A 1065 -16.30 11.42 8.95
N VAL A 1066 -17.38 11.65 8.21
CA VAL A 1066 -17.69 10.96 6.95
C VAL A 1066 -17.42 11.87 5.75
N ASN A 1067 -16.66 11.35 4.77
CA ASN A 1067 -16.37 11.99 3.48
C ASN A 1067 -15.73 13.40 3.56
N PRO A 1068 -14.48 13.53 4.03
CA PRO A 1068 -13.71 14.77 3.86
C PRO A 1068 -13.54 15.12 2.38
N LEU A 1069 -13.42 16.42 2.09
CA LEU A 1069 -12.91 16.85 0.79
C LEU A 1069 -11.40 16.62 0.76
N ILE A 1070 -10.95 15.57 0.07
CA ILE A 1070 -9.54 15.32 -0.17
C ILE A 1070 -9.04 16.26 -1.28
N MET A 1071 -8.27 17.26 -0.87
CA MET A 1071 -7.61 18.21 -1.73
C MET A 1071 -6.22 17.67 -2.07
N ARG A 1072 -5.92 17.61 -3.38
CA ARG A 1072 -4.62 17.17 -3.91
C ARG A 1072 -3.94 18.35 -4.58
N GLY A 1073 -2.61 18.36 -4.53
CA GLY A 1073 -1.83 19.44 -5.14
C GLY A 1073 -0.34 19.38 -4.84
N HIS A 1074 0.12 18.76 -3.75
CA HIS A 1074 1.57 18.60 -3.54
C HIS A 1074 2.09 17.29 -4.15
N ASP A 1075 3.30 17.34 -4.74
CA ASP A 1075 4.03 16.18 -5.28
C ASP A 1075 4.85 15.43 -4.21
N GLY A 1076 4.72 15.83 -2.93
CA GLY A 1076 5.44 15.30 -1.78
C GLY A 1076 4.83 15.76 -0.46
N PRO A 1077 5.44 15.45 0.70
CA PRO A 1077 4.91 15.77 2.03
C PRO A 1077 4.47 17.24 2.16
N VAL A 1078 3.26 17.46 2.68
CA VAL A 1078 2.84 18.80 3.13
C VAL A 1078 3.45 19.01 4.50
N ASN A 1079 4.31 20.00 4.65
CA ASN A 1079 5.04 20.25 5.91
C ASN A 1079 4.20 21.08 6.88
N ASP A 1080 3.37 21.99 6.38
CA ASP A 1080 2.59 22.91 7.21
C ASP A 1080 1.30 23.40 6.51
N VAL A 1081 0.32 23.84 7.30
CA VAL A 1081 -0.99 24.36 6.84
C VAL A 1081 -1.49 25.48 7.76
N ALA A 1082 -1.95 26.58 7.15
CA ALA A 1082 -2.46 27.75 7.87
C ALA A 1082 -3.76 28.27 7.22
N ILE A 1083 -4.74 28.66 8.05
CA ILE A 1083 -5.99 29.30 7.63
C ILE A 1083 -6.08 30.66 8.36
N PRO A 1084 -6.09 31.80 7.65
CA PRO A 1084 -6.35 33.10 8.26
C PRO A 1084 -7.76 33.14 8.87
N ALA A 1085 -7.88 33.55 10.14
CA ALA A 1085 -9.13 33.50 10.88
C ALA A 1085 -10.31 34.23 10.20
N ARG A 1086 -10.04 35.30 9.43
CA ARG A 1086 -11.05 36.19 8.82
C ARG A 1086 -11.24 36.01 7.31
N THR A 1087 -10.67 34.97 6.71
CA THR A 1087 -10.82 34.70 5.27
C THR A 1087 -11.28 33.27 5.03
N SER A 1088 -11.78 32.97 3.83
CA SER A 1088 -11.98 31.60 3.35
C SER A 1088 -10.80 31.10 2.53
N LEU A 1089 -9.60 31.66 2.73
CA LEU A 1089 -8.38 31.18 2.11
C LEU A 1089 -7.64 30.22 3.04
N MET A 1090 -6.80 29.37 2.47
CA MET A 1090 -5.86 28.52 3.18
C MET A 1090 -4.52 28.55 2.46
N LEU A 1091 -3.44 28.45 3.22
CA LEU A 1091 -2.09 28.25 2.73
C LEU A 1091 -1.62 26.85 3.14
N THR A 1092 -1.05 26.08 2.21
CA THR A 1092 -0.27 24.87 2.50
C THR A 1092 1.11 25.00 1.89
N VAL A 1093 2.10 24.35 2.51
CA VAL A 1093 3.48 24.33 2.01
C VAL A 1093 4.06 22.93 2.07
N GLY A 1094 4.91 22.57 1.11
CA GLY A 1094 5.41 21.21 0.98
C GLY A 1094 6.90 21.07 0.72
N ALA A 1095 7.38 19.85 0.93
CA ALA A 1095 8.72 19.42 0.53
C ALA A 1095 8.92 19.41 -1.00
N ASP A 1096 7.84 19.54 -1.79
CA ASP A 1096 7.85 19.73 -3.24
C ASP A 1096 8.30 21.15 -3.68
N GLY A 1097 8.68 22.01 -2.73
CA GLY A 1097 9.15 23.37 -3.00
C GLY A 1097 8.04 24.35 -3.41
N MET A 1098 6.79 23.97 -3.16
CA MET A 1098 5.60 24.74 -3.50
C MET A 1098 4.90 25.26 -2.25
N ALA A 1099 4.38 26.47 -2.36
CA ALA A 1099 3.27 26.96 -1.54
C ALA A 1099 1.97 26.89 -2.37
N ARG A 1100 0.83 26.66 -1.73
CA ARG A 1100 -0.49 26.63 -2.41
C ARG A 1100 -1.54 27.42 -1.66
N VAL A 1101 -2.27 28.23 -2.40
CA VAL A 1101 -3.38 29.05 -1.89
C VAL A 1101 -4.71 28.44 -2.33
N TRP A 1102 -5.54 28.04 -1.38
CA TRP A 1102 -6.81 27.35 -1.61
C TRP A 1102 -7.97 28.25 -1.22
N ASN A 1103 -9.11 28.12 -1.89
CA ASN A 1103 -10.37 28.73 -1.49
C ASN A 1103 -11.27 27.66 -0.86
N LEU A 1104 -11.72 27.88 0.37
CA LEU A 1104 -12.51 26.95 1.17
C LEU A 1104 -14.02 27.01 0.86
N ASP A 1105 -14.48 28.10 0.21
CA ASP A 1105 -15.89 28.29 -0.16
C ASP A 1105 -16.21 27.80 -1.58
N ALA A 1106 -15.18 27.64 -2.44
CA ALA A 1106 -15.35 27.20 -3.83
C ALA A 1106 -14.18 26.31 -4.29
N PRO A 1107 -14.43 25.11 -4.84
CA PRO A 1107 -13.42 24.38 -5.59
C PRO A 1107 -13.06 25.21 -6.83
N LEU A 1108 -11.80 25.65 -6.92
CA LEU A 1108 -11.33 26.58 -7.95
C LEU A 1108 -11.53 26.08 -9.39
N TYR A 1109 -11.60 24.76 -9.59
CA TYR A 1109 -11.71 24.12 -10.91
C TYR A 1109 -12.82 23.04 -10.93
N ALA A 1110 -14.06 23.46 -11.17
CA ALA A 1110 -15.15 22.53 -11.48
C ALA A 1110 -15.21 22.26 -13.00
N LEU A 1111 -15.52 21.02 -13.41
CA LEU A 1111 -15.65 20.64 -14.83
C LEU A 1111 -16.56 21.58 -15.64
N LYS A 1112 -17.58 22.15 -15.01
CA LYS A 1112 -18.56 23.08 -15.63
C LYS A 1112 -18.06 24.52 -15.75
N THR A 1113 -16.98 24.90 -15.07
CA THR A 1113 -16.41 26.26 -15.06
C THR A 1113 -15.07 26.35 -15.77
N LEU A 1114 -14.52 25.23 -16.25
CA LEU A 1114 -13.30 25.22 -17.05
C LEU A 1114 -13.53 25.76 -18.47
N PRO A 1115 -12.55 26.46 -19.06
CA PRO A 1115 -12.60 26.87 -20.46
C PRO A 1115 -12.86 25.70 -21.40
N GLN A 1116 -13.67 25.94 -22.43
CA GLN A 1116 -13.86 24.97 -23.51
C GLN A 1116 -12.67 24.99 -24.47
N GLU A 1117 -12.13 26.18 -24.75
CA GLU A 1117 -10.96 26.34 -25.61
C GLU A 1117 -9.68 25.83 -24.93
N SER A 1118 -8.94 24.96 -25.62
CA SER A 1118 -7.77 24.29 -25.05
C SER A 1118 -6.61 25.24 -24.73
N VAL A 1119 -6.50 26.40 -25.39
CA VAL A 1119 -5.45 27.39 -25.10
C VAL A 1119 -5.69 28.07 -23.75
N GLU A 1120 -6.90 28.59 -23.52
CA GLU A 1120 -7.30 29.14 -22.22
C GLU A 1120 -7.21 28.09 -21.09
N LEU A 1121 -7.59 26.84 -21.39
CA LEU A 1121 -7.47 25.73 -20.45
C LEU A 1121 -6.01 25.47 -20.03
N LEU A 1122 -5.06 25.55 -20.96
CA LEU A 1122 -3.63 25.39 -20.68
C LEU A 1122 -3.08 26.54 -19.81
N GLU A 1123 -3.51 27.79 -20.02
CA GLU A 1123 -3.12 28.91 -19.15
C GLU A 1123 -3.67 28.80 -17.72
N VAL A 1124 -4.88 28.25 -17.57
CA VAL A 1124 -5.45 27.91 -16.27
C VAL A 1124 -4.65 26.77 -15.63
N ALA A 1125 -4.31 25.74 -16.41
CA ALA A 1125 -3.53 24.59 -15.94
C ALA A 1125 -2.11 24.96 -15.48
N CYS A 1126 -1.39 25.84 -16.21
CA CYS A 1126 -0.09 26.31 -15.75
C CYS A 1126 -0.16 27.10 -14.43
N ARG A 1127 -1.20 27.91 -14.21
CA ARG A 1127 -1.43 28.60 -12.93
C ARG A 1127 -1.78 27.65 -11.77
N ALA A 1128 -2.49 26.56 -12.06
CA ALA A 1128 -2.76 25.52 -11.06
C ALA A 1128 -1.49 24.70 -10.72
N ALA A 1129 -0.68 24.36 -11.74
CA ALA A 1129 0.60 23.70 -11.54
C ALA A 1129 1.56 24.57 -10.71
N GLY A 1130 1.64 25.87 -11.04
CA GLY A 1130 2.47 26.87 -10.36
C GLY A 1130 3.97 26.76 -10.65
N ARG A 1131 4.39 25.74 -11.40
CA ARG A 1131 5.77 25.46 -11.84
C ARG A 1131 5.77 24.95 -13.28
N THR A 1132 6.95 24.73 -13.83
CA THR A 1132 7.15 24.01 -15.10
C THR A 1132 7.82 22.64 -14.87
N LEU A 1133 7.93 21.82 -15.93
CA LEU A 1133 8.73 20.58 -15.90
C LEU A 1133 10.21 20.95 -15.80
N SER A 1134 10.96 20.29 -14.92
CA SER A 1134 12.42 20.42 -14.88
C SER A 1134 13.09 19.78 -16.10
N GLU A 1135 14.33 20.16 -16.41
CA GLU A 1135 15.12 19.54 -17.51
C GLU A 1135 15.28 18.01 -17.31
N SER A 1136 15.39 17.55 -16.06
CA SER A 1136 15.44 16.13 -15.72
C SER A 1136 14.09 15.43 -15.95
N GLU A 1137 12.97 15.97 -15.45
CA GLU A 1137 11.63 15.43 -15.74
C GLU A 1137 11.33 15.43 -17.25
N TRP A 1138 11.79 16.45 -17.99
CA TRP A 1138 11.67 16.50 -19.45
C TRP A 1138 12.49 15.41 -20.13
N SER A 1139 13.74 15.19 -19.71
CA SER A 1139 14.57 14.11 -20.27
C SER A 1139 14.02 12.72 -19.94
N GLU A 1140 13.34 12.55 -18.81
CA GLU A 1140 12.74 11.28 -18.36
C GLU A 1140 11.43 10.96 -19.11
N TYR A 1141 10.52 11.94 -19.23
CA TYR A 1141 9.16 11.71 -19.75
C TYR A 1141 8.93 12.22 -21.18
N VAL A 1142 9.75 13.16 -21.66
CA VAL A 1142 9.63 13.82 -22.96
C VAL A 1142 10.87 13.56 -23.83
N GLU A 1143 11.37 12.32 -23.78
CA GLU A 1143 12.59 11.86 -24.47
C GLU A 1143 12.63 12.25 -25.97
N GLY A 1144 13.79 12.71 -26.44
CA GLY A 1144 14.02 13.00 -27.88
C GLY A 1144 13.42 14.31 -28.40
N LEU A 1145 12.94 15.21 -27.55
CA LEU A 1145 12.63 16.60 -27.91
C LEU A 1145 13.53 17.59 -27.15
N PRO A 1146 13.91 18.74 -27.77
CA PRO A 1146 14.64 19.79 -27.06
C PRO A 1146 13.78 20.37 -25.92
N TYR A 1147 14.39 20.69 -24.79
CA TYR A 1147 13.71 21.26 -23.63
C TYR A 1147 13.03 22.59 -23.98
N ASN A 1148 11.70 22.57 -24.04
CA ASN A 1148 10.86 23.73 -24.29
C ASN A 1148 9.43 23.45 -23.75
N PRO A 1149 9.24 23.47 -22.42
CA PRO A 1149 7.94 23.26 -21.82
C PRO A 1149 6.98 24.42 -22.10
N PHE A 1150 5.68 24.12 -22.07
CA PHE A 1150 4.62 25.09 -22.32
C PHE A 1150 4.49 26.12 -21.17
N CYS A 1151 4.49 25.65 -19.92
CA CYS A 1151 4.45 26.51 -18.75
C CYS A 1151 5.80 27.22 -18.53
N LYS A 1152 5.74 28.49 -18.10
CA LYS A 1152 6.89 29.40 -17.94
C LYS A 1152 6.78 30.19 -16.65
#